data_AF-A0A450WI06-F1
#
_entry.id   AF-A0A450WI06-F1
#
_cell.length_a   1.000
_cell.length_b   1.000
_cell.length_c   1.000
_cell.angle_alpha   90.00
_cell.angle_beta   90.00
_cell.angle_gamma   90.00
#
_symmetry.space_group_name_H-M   'P 1'
#
loop_
_entity.id
_entity.type
_entity.pdbx_description
1 polymer ?
#
loop_
_entity_poly.entity_id
_entity_poly.type
_entity_poly.pdbx_seq_one_letter_code
_entity_poly.pdbx_strand_id
1 'polypeptide(L)'
;VFSTYHSIGVISEAQHYHDLEEFDLIVCDEAHRTTGATYTEEDDSHFVKIHDAGYIQGRKRLYMTATPRIYGDMAQAIAERGEVALYSMDNPEYYGSDLHTLTFSEAVNRGLLVDYKVIVLAMDEAHISRRLQNLLKDENNALRMDDAAKIVGCWKALNKHQTEEERRNPNPEPMRRAVAFCQVIEPGTGKNRTHKVSSKQIAGMFQAVVEAYQRHDSEYGALTCQAEHVDGSMNASQKEAKLSWLRADPPENTCRILSNVRCLSEGVDVPALDAVLFLTPRNSQVDVVQSVGRVMRNAPGKTRGYVILPVVIPAGVKPHEALADNRTYKVVWEVLQALRSHDDRFDAMINKMDLTGAPPAKMEVIAIDDRAIRGAKQRRQNLMEKLRAQAHGGQSIGLSVAEPITPYQTEIEFAPGEVERALYAKIVEKCGRRTYWEEWATDIASIARAHITRIQTILQNPANREERRAFHAFVAELRDDLNPAITEAEVVEMLAQHLITRPVFEALFDAGNYKITSGDCAAPQAFAPGPRTIAPAPREAAPGPREAAPGPPTIAPGPPTIAPGPREVAPGPPTIAPGPREVAPASPTIAPGPREVAPASPTIAPGPREVAPASPTIAPESQAITRTLDPLHQHSAQLQNPLGTSTSGNCPDTSGNYSGNPTGSNSFAANNPVSQGMQQVLDLLHEHHLEKEADTLEGFYASVKMRAEGIDSAAGKQRIVVELYDKFFRNAFPRMTERLGIVYTPVEVVDFILHSIDHLLRKEFGQTLGSRGVHILDPFTGTGTFITRLIQSGLITPEELPDKYQHEIHANEIVLLAYYIAAVNIEAAYHGRMGGRMGGQMGDNYRPFPGICLTDTFQMYETDDRIRDKLKENSDRRIRQKGLKEIRVILGNPPYSARQKNENDNNENIEYPGLDERIRTTYAERTKATNKNALYDSYIRAIRWASDRIGDSGVIGFVTNAGYLETNLADGLRQCLAEEFSSLYILHLRGNQRTSGELSRKEGGKIFGSGSRAPIAISLLVKNPDASRSGQIRLHDIGDYLTREQKLEKIASFTSVSGITDTNGWQEITPDRHGDWLNQRADDFNDLIALGDKKGNGVKLFDNFSLGINSARDVWCYNYSRTTVERNMKNMIDFYNREVVRFEQAHTGFNSKEKQVRVDDFIDTDSRKIGWARALKADLAKNHTYPYRSDSLIHSLYRPFSKQWFYFSRHFNEMVYQMPRIFPNAAAANFVICMTGLGDRAVQFYSIPVCAMRLSKDRALS
;
A
#
# COMPACT_ATOMS: atom_id res chain seq x y z
N VAL A 1 11.18 -51.64 13.88
CA VAL A 1 12.59 -51.70 13.44
C VAL A 1 13.12 -50.27 13.41
N PHE A 2 14.33 -50.00 13.93
CA PHE A 2 14.98 -48.69 13.75
C PHE A 2 16.07 -48.83 12.68
N SER A 3 16.14 -47.87 11.75
CA SER A 3 17.05 -47.93 10.61
C SER A 3 17.37 -46.53 10.09
N THR A 4 18.39 -46.42 9.25
CA THR A 4 18.70 -45.18 8.52
C THR A 4 18.11 -45.25 7.11
N TYR A 5 17.78 -44.11 6.51
CA TYR A 5 17.36 -44.05 5.10
C TYR A 5 18.36 -44.73 4.16
N HIS A 6 19.67 -44.60 4.38
CA HIS A 6 20.70 -45.30 3.58
C HIS A 6 20.59 -46.84 3.66
N SER A 7 20.03 -47.38 4.74
CA SER A 7 19.82 -48.81 4.96
C SER A 7 18.43 -49.30 4.50
N ILE A 8 17.65 -48.44 3.83
CA ILE A 8 16.29 -48.76 3.37
C ILE A 8 16.26 -49.99 2.43
N GLY A 9 17.28 -50.14 1.58
CA GLY A 9 17.41 -51.30 0.68
C GLY A 9 17.54 -52.62 1.44
N VAL A 10 18.24 -52.66 2.57
CA VAL A 10 18.39 -53.87 3.39
C VAL A 10 17.04 -54.28 4.00
N ILE A 11 16.17 -53.31 4.32
CA ILE A 11 14.80 -53.62 4.80
C ILE A 11 13.92 -54.10 3.65
N SER A 12 13.99 -53.45 2.49
CA SER A 12 13.28 -53.86 1.28
C SER A 12 13.65 -55.30 0.88
N GLU A 13 14.95 -55.59 0.80
CA GLU A 13 15.48 -56.93 0.56
C GLU A 13 15.01 -57.93 1.63
N ALA A 14 15.02 -57.56 2.92
CA ALA A 14 14.53 -58.44 3.99
C ALA A 14 13.03 -58.74 3.86
N GLN A 15 12.18 -57.75 3.52
CA GLN A 15 10.75 -57.98 3.27
C GLN A 15 10.55 -58.93 2.08
N HIS A 16 11.24 -58.70 0.96
CA HIS A 16 11.05 -59.48 -0.28
C HIS A 16 11.70 -60.88 -0.26
N TYR A 17 12.89 -61.05 0.31
CA TYR A 17 13.59 -62.35 0.33
C TYR A 17 13.13 -63.30 1.45
N HIS A 18 12.53 -62.77 2.53
CA HIS A 18 12.08 -63.57 3.67
C HIS A 18 10.56 -63.55 3.88
N ASP A 19 9.80 -62.98 2.93
CA ASP A 19 8.33 -62.91 2.97
C ASP A 19 7.80 -62.34 4.31
N LEU A 20 8.43 -61.24 4.75
CA LEU A 20 8.07 -60.60 6.03
C LEU A 20 6.82 -59.74 5.86
N GLU A 21 5.94 -59.78 6.85
CA GLU A 21 4.73 -58.96 6.88
C GLU A 21 5.04 -57.45 6.74
N GLU A 22 4.07 -56.72 6.17
CA GLU A 22 4.09 -55.27 6.07
C GLU A 22 4.16 -54.59 7.44
N PHE A 23 4.79 -53.41 7.54
CA PHE A 23 4.79 -52.64 8.79
C PHE A 23 3.42 -52.00 9.04
N ASP A 24 2.81 -52.24 10.21
CA ASP A 24 1.58 -51.53 10.62
C ASP A 24 1.73 -50.00 10.64
N LEU A 25 2.93 -49.52 10.98
CA LEU A 25 3.29 -48.10 10.97
C LEU A 25 4.79 -47.91 10.67
N ILE A 26 5.06 -47.05 9.70
CA ILE A 26 6.39 -46.52 9.39
C ILE A 26 6.45 -45.08 9.87
N VAL A 27 7.43 -44.73 10.71
CA VAL A 27 7.66 -43.34 11.16
C VAL A 27 8.87 -42.78 10.42
N CYS A 28 8.64 -41.74 9.62
CA CYS A 28 9.65 -41.06 8.81
C CYS A 28 10.09 -39.79 9.54
N ASP A 29 11.12 -39.92 10.37
CA ASP A 29 11.72 -38.79 11.08
C ASP A 29 12.61 -37.94 10.15
N GLU A 30 12.73 -36.65 10.46
CA GLU A 30 13.31 -35.60 9.61
C GLU A 30 12.83 -35.66 8.15
N ALA A 31 11.51 -35.80 7.97
CA ALA A 31 10.84 -36.03 6.68
C ALA A 31 11.18 -35.02 5.57
N HIS A 32 11.61 -33.80 5.90
CA HIS A 32 12.08 -32.84 4.90
C HIS A 32 13.28 -33.34 4.08
N ARG A 33 14.02 -34.34 4.58
CA ARG A 33 15.13 -34.99 3.87
C ARG A 33 14.67 -35.98 2.80
N THR A 34 13.41 -36.41 2.82
CA THR A 34 12.83 -37.31 1.80
C THR A 34 12.38 -36.56 0.54
N THR A 35 12.45 -35.22 0.56
CA THR A 35 12.18 -34.36 -0.60
C THR A 35 13.32 -34.40 -1.62
N GLY A 36 12.97 -34.34 -2.91
CA GLY A 36 13.95 -34.45 -3.98
C GLY A 36 13.34 -34.36 -5.38
N ALA A 37 14.21 -34.26 -6.38
CA ALA A 37 13.85 -34.32 -7.78
C ALA A 37 14.60 -35.50 -8.42
N THR A 38 13.87 -36.50 -8.92
CA THR A 38 14.43 -37.68 -9.60
C THR A 38 14.23 -37.52 -11.11
N TYR A 39 15.32 -37.61 -11.88
CA TYR A 39 15.28 -37.64 -13.34
C TYR A 39 15.05 -39.08 -13.81
N THR A 40 14.34 -39.27 -14.92
CA THR A 40 13.90 -40.58 -15.42
C THR A 40 15.02 -41.54 -15.85
N GLU A 41 16.28 -41.10 -15.83
CA GLU A 41 17.48 -41.90 -16.13
C GLU A 41 18.41 -42.10 -14.91
N GLU A 42 18.07 -41.59 -13.72
CA GLU A 42 18.86 -41.74 -12.49
C GLU A 42 18.16 -42.62 -11.44
N ASP A 43 18.97 -43.38 -10.70
CA ASP A 43 18.51 -44.27 -9.63
C ASP A 43 17.98 -43.46 -8.43
N ASP A 44 16.76 -43.73 -7.97
CA ASP A 44 16.12 -42.97 -6.90
C ASP A 44 16.98 -42.91 -5.63
N SER A 45 17.09 -41.72 -5.04
CA SER A 45 17.78 -41.51 -3.77
C SER A 45 17.18 -42.38 -2.67
N HIS A 46 18.03 -42.96 -1.81
CA HIS A 46 17.59 -43.73 -0.64
C HIS A 46 16.62 -42.98 0.29
N PHE A 47 16.63 -41.65 0.26
CA PHE A 47 15.68 -40.83 1.02
C PHE A 47 14.29 -40.73 0.36
N VAL A 48 14.20 -40.84 -0.97
CA VAL A 48 12.95 -40.75 -1.75
C VAL A 48 12.25 -42.11 -1.82
N LYS A 49 13.01 -43.21 -1.87
CA LYS A 49 12.53 -44.62 -1.92
C LYS A 49 11.57 -45.00 -0.77
N ILE A 50 11.45 -44.19 0.29
CA ILE A 50 10.47 -44.38 1.37
C ILE A 50 9.02 -44.09 0.95
N HIS A 51 8.82 -43.32 -0.13
CA HIS A 51 7.49 -42.99 -0.65
C HIS A 51 6.90 -44.12 -1.52
N ASP A 52 7.73 -45.02 -2.06
CA ASP A 52 7.24 -46.15 -2.85
C ASP A 52 6.74 -47.29 -1.93
N ALA A 53 5.47 -47.68 -2.11
CA ALA A 53 4.85 -48.81 -1.41
C ALA A 53 5.31 -50.18 -1.95
N GLY A 54 5.78 -50.24 -3.19
CA GLY A 54 6.44 -51.42 -3.75
C GLY A 54 7.85 -51.63 -3.16
N TYR A 55 8.55 -50.56 -2.78
CA TYR A 55 9.90 -50.66 -2.23
C TYR A 55 9.92 -51.05 -0.73
N ILE A 56 9.13 -50.39 0.12
CA ILE A 56 8.89 -50.83 1.51
C ILE A 56 7.39 -50.89 1.79
N GLN A 57 6.95 -52.07 2.21
CA GLN A 57 5.55 -52.35 2.49
C GLN A 57 5.16 -51.92 3.92
N GLY A 58 4.08 -51.16 4.04
CA GLY A 58 3.51 -50.79 5.32
C GLY A 58 2.16 -50.08 5.21
N ARG A 59 1.26 -50.37 6.16
CA ARG A 59 -0.15 -49.93 6.18
C ARG A 59 -0.33 -48.42 6.35
N LYS A 60 0.56 -47.80 7.12
CA LYS A 60 0.52 -46.37 7.44
C LYS A 60 1.93 -45.79 7.48
N ARG A 61 2.06 -44.53 7.03
CA ARG A 61 3.29 -43.74 7.12
C ARG A 61 2.98 -42.46 7.87
N LEU A 62 3.78 -42.13 8.88
CA LEU A 62 3.72 -40.88 9.62
C LEU A 62 5.01 -40.10 9.35
N TYR A 63 4.89 -38.94 8.72
CA TYR A 63 6.01 -38.05 8.45
C TYR A 63 6.15 -37.03 9.57
N MET A 64 7.36 -36.86 10.10
CA MET A 64 7.64 -35.94 11.21
C MET A 64 8.80 -35.01 10.81
N THR A 65 8.62 -33.71 10.98
CA THR A 65 9.72 -32.75 10.88
C THR A 65 9.40 -31.42 11.56
N ALA A 66 10.43 -30.69 11.96
CA ALA A 66 10.32 -29.30 12.38
C ALA A 66 10.49 -28.30 11.21
N THR A 67 10.98 -28.75 10.06
CA THR A 67 11.36 -27.87 8.95
C THR A 67 10.85 -28.37 7.59
N PRO A 68 9.54 -28.27 7.30
CA PRO A 68 8.98 -28.75 6.04
C PRO A 68 9.62 -28.06 4.84
N ARG A 69 9.85 -28.82 3.77
CA ARG A 69 10.52 -28.34 2.55
C ARG A 69 9.58 -28.41 1.36
N ILE A 70 9.29 -27.23 0.82
CA ILE A 70 8.35 -27.00 -0.29
C ILE A 70 9.12 -26.38 -1.45
N TYR A 71 8.83 -26.81 -2.68
CA TYR A 71 9.41 -26.26 -3.91
C TYR A 71 8.41 -25.36 -4.63
N GLY A 72 8.82 -24.15 -5.01
CA GLY A 72 7.94 -23.18 -5.67
C GLY A 72 7.63 -23.48 -7.14
N ASP A 73 6.64 -22.75 -7.67
CA ASP A 73 5.92 -22.96 -8.93
C ASP A 73 6.82 -23.26 -10.13
N MET A 74 7.99 -22.62 -10.22
CA MET A 74 8.91 -22.80 -11.35
C MET A 74 9.56 -24.18 -11.40
N ALA A 75 9.67 -24.88 -10.27
CA ALA A 75 10.11 -26.27 -10.20
C ALA A 75 8.94 -27.25 -10.44
N GLN A 76 7.76 -26.94 -9.92
CA GLN A 76 6.53 -27.72 -10.17
C GLN A 76 6.18 -27.71 -11.66
N ALA A 77 6.25 -26.56 -12.34
CA ALA A 77 6.01 -26.41 -13.78
C ALA A 77 7.05 -27.08 -14.70
N ILE A 78 8.15 -27.60 -14.15
CA ILE A 78 9.11 -28.48 -14.85
C ILE A 78 8.69 -29.94 -14.64
N ALA A 79 8.26 -30.32 -13.43
CA ALA A 79 7.73 -31.65 -13.14
C ALA A 79 6.43 -31.96 -13.92
N GLU A 80 5.51 -30.99 -14.04
CA GLU A 80 4.27 -31.11 -14.84
C GLU A 80 4.51 -31.37 -16.33
N ARG A 81 5.71 -31.11 -16.85
CA ARG A 81 6.10 -31.41 -18.25
C ARG A 81 6.55 -32.86 -18.45
N GLY A 82 6.61 -33.66 -17.38
CA GLY A 82 6.92 -35.09 -17.41
C GLY A 82 8.42 -35.44 -17.51
N GLU A 83 9.31 -34.46 -17.36
CA GLU A 83 10.77 -34.68 -17.46
C GLU A 83 11.41 -35.06 -16.11
N VAL A 84 10.76 -34.77 -14.97
CA VAL A 84 11.32 -34.93 -13.61
C VAL A 84 10.22 -35.25 -12.59
N ALA A 85 10.41 -36.27 -11.74
CA ALA A 85 9.54 -36.53 -10.59
C ALA A 85 9.98 -35.67 -9.39
N LEU A 86 9.10 -34.81 -8.85
CA LEU A 86 9.40 -33.88 -7.77
C LEU A 86 8.61 -34.21 -6.50
N TYR A 87 9.31 -34.60 -5.43
CA TYR A 87 8.76 -34.89 -4.12
C TYR A 87 8.84 -33.64 -3.22
N SER A 88 7.69 -33.03 -2.96
CA SER A 88 7.53 -31.80 -2.17
C SER A 88 6.51 -32.04 -1.05
N MET A 89 6.75 -31.48 0.15
CA MET A 89 5.95 -31.82 1.35
C MET A 89 4.52 -31.27 1.34
N ASP A 90 4.21 -30.35 0.44
CA ASP A 90 2.86 -29.83 0.17
C ASP A 90 2.01 -30.74 -0.73
N ASN A 91 2.57 -31.83 -1.29
CA ASN A 91 1.81 -32.81 -2.06
C ASN A 91 1.18 -33.90 -1.16
N PRO A 92 -0.17 -33.94 -1.00
CA PRO A 92 -0.83 -34.91 -0.14
C PRO A 92 -0.76 -36.35 -0.65
N GLU A 93 -0.43 -36.58 -1.93
CA GLU A 93 -0.29 -37.91 -2.53
C GLU A 93 0.87 -38.70 -1.91
N TYR A 94 1.98 -38.02 -1.58
CA TYR A 94 3.17 -38.65 -1.01
C TYR A 94 3.25 -38.54 0.52
N TYR A 95 2.81 -37.40 1.07
CA TYR A 95 2.97 -37.08 2.49
C TYR A 95 1.67 -37.20 3.31
N GLY A 96 0.50 -37.28 2.66
CA GLY A 96 -0.80 -37.20 3.32
C GLY A 96 -1.17 -35.78 3.76
N SER A 97 -2.27 -35.65 4.50
CA SER A 97 -2.70 -34.40 5.12
C SER A 97 -2.03 -34.18 6.48
N ASP A 98 -1.75 -32.93 6.84
CA ASP A 98 -1.24 -32.55 8.17
C ASP A 98 -2.13 -33.11 9.30
N LEU A 99 -1.53 -33.93 10.17
CA LEU A 99 -2.22 -34.51 11.33
C LEU A 99 -2.22 -33.56 12.54
N HIS A 100 -1.11 -32.87 12.78
CA HIS A 100 -0.96 -31.89 13.86
C HIS A 100 0.29 -31.04 13.64
N THR A 101 0.16 -29.72 13.82
CA THR A 101 1.25 -28.75 13.70
C THR A 101 1.36 -27.94 14.99
N LEU A 102 2.54 -27.97 15.62
CA LEU A 102 2.90 -27.15 16.78
C LEU A 102 3.93 -26.11 16.34
N THR A 103 3.52 -24.85 16.20
CA THR A 103 4.42 -23.78 15.73
C THR A 103 5.45 -23.40 16.79
N PHE A 104 6.59 -22.85 16.36
CA PHE A 104 7.60 -22.33 17.30
C PHE A 104 7.02 -21.24 18.21
N SER A 105 6.19 -20.36 17.64
CA SER A 105 5.47 -19.30 18.35
C SER A 105 4.61 -19.86 19.48
N GLU A 106 3.87 -20.93 19.19
CA GLU A 106 3.02 -21.60 20.15
C GLU A 106 3.82 -22.36 21.23
N ALA A 107 4.91 -23.05 20.86
CA ALA A 107 5.77 -23.73 21.80
C ALA A 107 6.37 -22.78 22.85
N VAL A 108 6.81 -21.57 22.45
CA VAL A 108 7.27 -20.54 23.38
C VAL A 108 6.11 -20.00 24.24
N ASN A 109 4.94 -19.73 23.66
CA ASN A 109 3.77 -19.25 24.40
C ASN A 109 3.26 -20.27 25.45
N ARG A 110 3.39 -21.57 25.16
CA ARG A 110 3.07 -22.68 26.08
C ARG A 110 4.20 -22.98 27.09
N GLY A 111 5.30 -22.24 27.06
CA GLY A 111 6.46 -22.44 27.95
C GLY A 111 7.28 -23.71 27.67
N LEU A 112 7.09 -24.35 26.51
CA LEU A 112 7.80 -25.57 26.10
C LEU A 112 9.23 -25.27 25.61
N LEU A 113 9.50 -24.02 25.20
CA LEU A 113 10.79 -23.49 24.78
C LEU A 113 11.00 -22.09 25.38
N VAL A 114 12.26 -21.70 25.61
CA VAL A 114 12.61 -20.30 25.90
C VAL A 114 12.67 -19.50 24.60
N ASP A 115 12.32 -18.22 24.65
CA ASP A 115 12.48 -17.34 23.50
C ASP A 115 13.97 -17.05 23.21
N TYR A 116 14.26 -16.44 22.05
CA TYR A 116 15.61 -16.14 21.60
C TYR A 116 15.81 -14.67 21.24
N LYS A 117 17.08 -14.24 21.28
CA LYS A 117 17.52 -12.92 20.82
C LYS A 117 18.65 -13.05 19.79
N VAL A 118 18.50 -12.36 18.66
CA VAL A 118 19.53 -12.24 17.62
C VAL A 118 20.38 -11.01 17.88
N ILE A 119 21.71 -11.18 17.94
CA ILE A 119 22.68 -10.11 18.11
C ILE A 119 23.57 -10.04 16.87
N VAL A 120 23.47 -8.95 16.10
CA VAL A 120 24.33 -8.69 14.94
C VAL A 120 25.39 -7.65 15.33
N LEU A 121 26.65 -8.04 15.27
CA LEU A 121 27.79 -7.21 15.68
C LEU A 121 28.56 -6.74 14.46
N ALA A 122 28.52 -5.44 14.19
CA ALA A 122 29.29 -4.81 13.12
C ALA A 122 30.59 -4.19 13.68
N MET A 123 31.73 -4.70 13.27
CA MET A 123 33.05 -4.32 13.78
C MET A 123 33.92 -3.66 12.72
N ASP A 124 34.45 -2.47 13.01
CA ASP A 124 35.51 -1.84 12.20
C ASP A 124 36.84 -2.61 12.35
N GLU A 125 37.35 -3.12 11.23
CA GLU A 125 38.65 -3.77 11.14
C GLU A 125 39.80 -2.87 11.64
N ALA A 126 39.72 -1.56 11.38
CA ALA A 126 40.76 -0.59 11.76
C ALA A 126 40.78 -0.30 13.27
N HIS A 127 39.68 -0.51 14.00
CA HIS A 127 39.63 -0.48 15.46
C HIS A 127 40.32 -1.69 16.08
N ILE A 128 40.01 -2.90 15.59
CA ILE A 128 40.59 -4.15 16.14
C ILE A 128 42.09 -4.24 15.79
N SER A 129 42.49 -3.85 14.57
CA SER A 129 43.88 -3.91 14.10
C SER A 129 44.85 -3.17 15.02
N ARG A 130 44.51 -1.94 15.43
CA ARG A 130 45.31 -1.11 16.35
C ARG A 130 45.53 -1.77 17.73
N ARG A 131 44.62 -2.63 18.18
CA ARG A 131 44.65 -3.29 19.50
C ARG A 131 45.33 -4.67 19.46
N LEU A 132 45.37 -5.33 18.30
CA LEU A 132 45.98 -6.65 18.11
C LEU A 132 47.32 -6.62 17.35
N GLN A 133 47.84 -5.44 17.05
CA GLN A 133 49.08 -5.21 16.28
C GLN A 133 50.30 -6.02 16.74
N ASN A 134 50.42 -6.34 18.04
CA ASN A 134 51.54 -7.13 18.55
C ASN A 134 51.37 -8.65 18.31
N LEU A 135 50.13 -9.14 18.33
CA LEU A 135 49.81 -10.56 18.10
C LEU A 135 49.78 -10.91 16.60
N LEU A 136 49.57 -9.91 15.75
CA LEU A 136 49.58 -9.98 14.28
C LEU A 136 50.99 -9.83 13.65
N LYS A 137 52.03 -9.60 14.45
CA LYS A 137 53.42 -9.39 13.99
C LYS A 137 54.31 -10.63 14.03
N ASP A 138 53.86 -11.73 14.65
CA ASP A 138 54.64 -12.96 14.74
C ASP A 138 54.75 -13.66 13.37
N GLU A 139 55.96 -13.78 12.84
CA GLU A 139 56.23 -14.34 11.50
C GLU A 139 55.82 -15.82 11.33
N ASN A 140 55.55 -16.53 12.43
CA ASN A 140 55.11 -17.92 12.44
C ASN A 140 53.58 -18.12 12.49
N ASN A 141 52.77 -17.06 12.57
CA ASN A 141 51.36 -17.19 12.94
C ASN A 141 50.39 -17.11 11.73
N ALA A 142 49.52 -18.10 11.58
CA ALA A 142 48.52 -18.18 10.49
C ALA A 142 47.30 -17.26 10.70
N LEU A 143 47.44 -16.23 11.54
CA LEU A 143 46.34 -15.51 12.16
C LEU A 143 45.87 -14.33 11.30
N ARG A 144 44.66 -14.44 10.74
CA ARG A 144 44.07 -13.38 9.89
C ARG A 144 43.22 -12.41 10.68
N MET A 145 43.28 -11.15 10.27
CA MET A 145 42.58 -10.01 10.87
C MET A 145 41.06 -10.23 11.03
N ASP A 146 40.43 -10.84 10.01
CA ASP A 146 39.00 -11.18 9.96
C ASP A 146 38.58 -12.18 11.07
N ASP A 147 39.37 -13.23 11.32
CA ASP A 147 39.07 -14.21 12.37
C ASP A 147 39.26 -13.60 13.77
N ALA A 148 40.30 -12.80 13.95
CA ALA A 148 40.57 -12.11 15.20
C ALA A 148 39.45 -11.10 15.55
N ALA A 149 38.96 -10.36 14.56
CA ALA A 149 37.78 -9.51 14.72
C ALA A 149 36.54 -10.32 15.09
N LYS A 150 36.22 -11.41 14.36
CA LYS A 150 35.10 -12.31 14.68
C LYS A 150 35.12 -12.82 16.11
N ILE A 151 36.28 -13.22 16.63
CA ILE A 151 36.46 -13.67 18.01
C ILE A 151 36.15 -12.55 19.01
N VAL A 152 36.69 -11.34 18.81
CA VAL A 152 36.40 -10.18 19.69
C VAL A 152 34.91 -9.84 19.68
N GLY A 153 34.25 -9.94 18.52
CA GLY A 153 32.79 -9.77 18.40
C GLY A 153 32.04 -10.80 19.25
N CYS A 154 32.30 -12.08 19.04
CA CYS A 154 31.70 -13.14 19.84
C CYS A 154 31.92 -12.95 21.34
N TRP A 155 33.15 -12.62 21.77
CA TRP A 155 33.45 -12.35 23.17
C TRP A 155 32.64 -11.16 23.73
N LYS A 156 32.50 -10.05 22.99
CA LYS A 156 31.68 -8.90 23.41
C LYS A 156 30.20 -9.29 23.60
N ALA A 157 29.62 -10.06 22.68
CA ALA A 157 28.24 -10.54 22.84
C ALA A 157 28.09 -11.54 23.99
N LEU A 158 29.03 -12.48 24.17
CA LEU A 158 29.02 -13.43 25.29
C LEU A 158 29.14 -12.71 26.64
N ASN A 159 29.90 -11.62 26.71
CA ASN A 159 29.99 -10.72 27.87
C ASN A 159 28.84 -9.69 27.95
N LYS A 160 27.86 -9.75 27.03
CA LYS A 160 26.72 -8.82 26.90
C LYS A 160 27.08 -7.32 26.84
N HIS A 161 28.32 -7.01 26.49
CA HIS A 161 28.86 -5.64 26.52
C HIS A 161 28.22 -4.77 25.42
N GLN A 162 27.86 -3.54 25.76
CA GLN A 162 27.12 -2.56 24.94
C GLN A 162 25.72 -3.00 24.48
N THR A 163 25.18 -4.11 25.01
CA THR A 163 23.80 -4.53 24.75
C THR A 163 22.78 -3.71 25.55
N GLU A 164 21.52 -3.72 25.11
CA GLU A 164 20.37 -3.24 25.88
C GLU A 164 20.19 -3.92 27.25
N GLU A 165 20.76 -5.11 27.47
CA GLU A 165 20.77 -5.73 28.81
C GLU A 165 21.74 -5.02 29.76
N GLU A 166 22.94 -4.64 29.30
CA GLU A 166 23.92 -3.85 30.07
C GLU A 166 23.39 -2.43 30.37
N ARG A 167 22.65 -1.82 29.43
CA ARG A 167 22.02 -0.51 29.64
C ARG A 167 20.95 -0.51 30.73
N ARG A 168 20.29 -1.66 30.98
CA ARG A 168 19.24 -1.83 31.99
C ARG A 168 19.77 -2.38 33.31
N ASN A 169 20.79 -3.25 33.26
CA ASN A 169 21.51 -3.77 34.40
C ASN A 169 23.02 -3.55 34.17
N PRO A 170 23.68 -2.62 34.89
CA PRO A 170 25.09 -2.27 34.68
C PRO A 170 26.10 -3.42 34.82
N ASN A 171 25.73 -4.55 35.43
CA ASN A 171 26.53 -5.78 35.48
C ASN A 171 25.64 -6.98 35.08
N PRO A 172 25.44 -7.23 33.78
CA PRO A 172 24.66 -8.38 33.32
C PRO A 172 25.50 -9.66 33.41
N GLU A 173 24.89 -10.77 33.83
CA GLU A 173 25.62 -12.05 33.89
C GLU A 173 26.05 -12.52 32.48
N PRO A 174 27.33 -12.90 32.27
CA PRO A 174 27.83 -13.34 30.99
C PRO A 174 27.35 -14.75 30.62
N MET A 175 27.30 -15.04 29.33
CA MET A 175 26.93 -16.36 28.80
C MET A 175 28.01 -17.40 29.14
N ARG A 176 27.61 -18.57 29.63
CA ARG A 176 28.51 -19.60 30.18
C ARG A 176 28.83 -20.71 29.18
N ARG A 177 27.95 -20.99 28.21
CA ARG A 177 28.10 -22.09 27.23
C ARG A 177 27.71 -21.68 25.82
N ALA A 178 28.59 -21.93 24.84
CA ALA A 178 28.32 -21.63 23.43
C ALA A 178 28.81 -22.73 22.46
N VAL A 179 28.19 -22.81 21.28
CA VAL A 179 28.64 -23.65 20.15
C VAL A 179 29.01 -22.75 18.97
N ALA A 180 30.20 -22.96 18.39
CA ALA A 180 30.71 -22.15 17.28
C ALA A 180 30.72 -22.94 15.96
N PHE A 181 30.03 -22.41 14.95
CA PHE A 181 29.86 -23.05 13.66
C PHE A 181 30.82 -22.47 12.61
N CYS A 182 31.77 -23.30 12.18
CA CYS A 182 32.84 -22.94 11.24
C CYS A 182 32.64 -23.60 9.86
N GLN A 183 33.53 -23.30 8.90
CA GLN A 183 33.43 -23.72 7.51
C GLN A 183 34.33 -24.93 7.17
N VAL A 184 35.51 -25.03 7.79
CA VAL A 184 36.48 -26.13 7.57
C VAL A 184 37.08 -26.59 8.89
N ILE A 185 37.59 -27.83 8.93
CA ILE A 185 38.23 -28.37 10.14
C ILE A 185 39.64 -27.79 10.27
N GLU A 186 40.47 -27.96 9.25
CA GLU A 186 41.85 -27.45 9.16
C GLU A 186 41.96 -26.18 8.29
N PRO A 187 42.95 -25.30 8.54
CA PRO A 187 43.25 -24.18 7.66
C PRO A 187 43.78 -24.65 6.29
N GLY A 188 43.37 -23.96 5.22
CA GLY A 188 43.76 -24.32 3.85
C GLY A 188 45.19 -23.91 3.51
N THR A 189 46.06 -24.89 3.23
CA THR A 189 47.52 -24.73 3.06
C THR A 189 47.98 -24.24 1.66
N GLY A 190 47.09 -23.77 0.79
CA GLY A 190 47.39 -23.44 -0.61
C GLY A 190 47.39 -21.94 -0.93
N LYS A 191 48.46 -21.44 -1.59
CA LYS A 191 48.67 -20.02 -1.95
C LYS A 191 47.56 -19.34 -2.79
N ASN A 192 46.62 -20.09 -3.38
CA ASN A 192 45.62 -19.58 -4.33
C ASN A 192 44.17 -20.05 -4.00
N ARG A 193 43.81 -20.18 -2.72
CA ARG A 193 42.42 -20.49 -2.30
C ARG A 193 41.83 -19.37 -1.42
N THR A 194 40.52 -19.15 -1.58
CA THR A 194 39.74 -18.24 -0.73
C THR A 194 39.84 -18.64 0.74
N HIS A 195 39.86 -17.65 1.63
CA HIS A 195 39.92 -17.88 3.07
C HIS A 195 38.69 -18.65 3.56
N LYS A 196 38.89 -19.57 4.50
CA LYS A 196 37.82 -20.33 5.15
C LYS A 196 38.13 -20.48 6.63
N VAL A 197 37.16 -20.14 7.48
CA VAL A 197 37.33 -20.16 8.94
C VAL A 197 37.44 -21.61 9.42
N SER A 198 38.57 -21.94 10.07
CA SER A 198 38.88 -23.27 10.62
C SER A 198 38.41 -23.40 12.07
N SER A 199 37.68 -24.48 12.39
CA SER A 199 37.22 -24.72 13.77
C SER A 199 38.36 -25.00 14.74
N LYS A 200 39.37 -25.78 14.34
CA LYS A 200 40.59 -26.02 15.13
C LYS A 200 41.37 -24.74 15.36
N GLN A 201 41.52 -23.92 14.31
CA GLN A 201 42.26 -22.66 14.39
C GLN A 201 41.54 -21.65 15.30
N ILE A 202 40.21 -21.51 15.18
CA ILE A 202 39.40 -20.69 16.09
C ILE A 202 39.53 -21.17 17.54
N ALA A 203 39.40 -22.48 17.81
CA ALA A 203 39.56 -23.01 19.17
C ALA A 203 40.95 -22.72 19.75
N GLY A 204 42.01 -22.96 18.97
CA GLY A 204 43.39 -22.73 19.39
C GLY A 204 43.76 -21.27 19.64
N MET A 205 43.07 -20.31 18.99
CA MET A 205 43.39 -18.88 19.14
C MET A 205 42.40 -18.08 20.01
N PHE A 206 41.20 -18.61 20.32
CA PHE A 206 40.12 -17.82 20.94
C PHE A 206 40.57 -17.11 22.22
N GLN A 207 41.17 -17.87 23.14
CA GLN A 207 41.67 -17.34 24.41
C GLN A 207 42.78 -16.32 24.21
N ALA A 208 43.78 -16.63 23.36
CA ALA A 208 44.94 -15.75 23.12
C ALA A 208 44.53 -14.39 22.51
N VAL A 209 43.55 -14.38 21.59
CA VAL A 209 43.00 -13.16 21.00
C VAL A 209 42.22 -12.33 22.03
N VAL A 210 41.40 -12.97 22.86
CA VAL A 210 40.65 -12.29 23.94
C VAL A 210 41.58 -11.67 24.96
N GLU A 211 42.57 -12.42 25.47
CA GLU A 211 43.54 -11.89 26.43
C GLU A 211 44.36 -10.73 25.86
N ALA A 212 44.79 -10.82 24.60
CA ALA A 212 45.52 -9.73 23.94
C ALA A 212 44.67 -8.47 23.76
N TYR A 213 43.38 -8.64 23.46
CA TYR A 213 42.43 -7.53 23.39
C TYR A 213 42.20 -6.88 24.77
N GLN A 214 42.03 -7.69 25.83
CA GLN A 214 41.85 -7.23 27.21
C GLN A 214 43.07 -6.46 27.76
N ARG A 215 44.30 -6.88 27.46
CA ARG A 215 45.54 -6.20 27.91
C ARG A 215 45.64 -4.73 27.45
N HIS A 216 44.95 -4.36 26.37
CA HIS A 216 44.95 -2.99 25.86
C HIS A 216 43.80 -2.13 26.40
N ASP A 217 42.85 -2.67 27.17
CA ASP A 217 41.69 -1.91 27.64
C ASP A 217 41.06 -2.50 28.92
N SER A 218 41.36 -1.88 30.05
CA SER A 218 40.86 -2.29 31.37
C SER A 218 39.42 -1.85 31.67
N GLU A 219 38.72 -1.22 30.71
CA GLU A 219 37.34 -0.76 30.85
C GLU A 219 36.30 -1.89 30.62
N TYR A 220 36.74 -3.11 30.29
CA TYR A 220 35.89 -4.24 29.86
C TYR A 220 35.97 -5.45 30.82
N GLY A 221 34.85 -6.17 30.97
CA GLY A 221 34.67 -7.24 31.97
C GLY A 221 35.59 -8.47 31.84
N ALA A 222 35.76 -9.18 32.96
CA ALA A 222 36.73 -10.27 33.15
C ALA A 222 36.32 -11.65 32.57
N LEU A 223 35.48 -11.70 31.53
CA LEU A 223 35.03 -12.96 30.95
C LEU A 223 36.20 -13.70 30.28
N THR A 224 36.53 -14.87 30.83
CA THR A 224 37.50 -15.82 30.27
C THR A 224 36.79 -16.78 29.32
N CYS A 225 37.32 -16.98 28.12
CA CYS A 225 36.77 -17.93 27.15
C CYS A 225 37.69 -19.14 26.97
N GLN A 226 37.19 -20.32 27.32
CA GLN A 226 37.84 -21.61 27.03
C GLN A 226 37.21 -22.18 25.77
N ALA A 227 38.01 -22.51 24.76
CA ALA A 227 37.51 -23.03 23.49
C ALA A 227 38.10 -24.40 23.16
N GLU A 228 37.25 -25.35 22.81
CA GLU A 228 37.64 -26.67 22.31
C GLU A 228 37.04 -26.93 20.93
N HIS A 229 37.48 -27.99 20.26
CA HIS A 229 37.06 -28.37 18.92
C HIS A 229 36.57 -29.83 18.87
N VAL A 230 35.59 -30.10 18.01
CA VAL A 230 35.08 -31.44 17.68
C VAL A 230 34.76 -31.56 16.19
N ASP A 231 35.03 -32.72 15.59
CA ASP A 231 34.77 -33.00 14.17
C ASP A 231 34.33 -34.45 13.90
N GLY A 232 34.08 -34.77 12.63
CA GLY A 232 33.65 -36.08 12.17
C GLY A 232 34.65 -37.22 12.42
N SER A 233 35.97 -36.96 12.42
CA SER A 233 37.00 -38.01 12.58
C SER A 233 37.16 -38.51 14.02
N MET A 234 36.60 -37.79 15.00
CA MET A 234 36.57 -38.24 16.39
C MET A 234 35.59 -39.40 16.58
N ASN A 235 35.97 -40.40 17.37
CA ASN A 235 35.08 -41.51 17.72
C ASN A 235 33.98 -41.08 18.72
N ALA A 236 33.01 -41.96 18.98
CA ALA A 236 31.87 -41.64 19.84
C ALA A 236 32.29 -41.23 21.26
N SER A 237 33.25 -41.93 21.88
CA SER A 237 33.75 -41.62 23.22
C SER A 237 34.48 -40.28 23.29
N GLN A 238 35.24 -39.92 22.25
CA GLN A 238 35.89 -38.61 22.13
C GLN A 238 34.87 -37.47 21.97
N LYS A 239 33.83 -37.68 21.14
CA LYS A 239 32.72 -36.72 20.97
C LYS A 239 31.96 -36.53 22.29
N GLU A 240 31.64 -37.62 22.98
CA GLU A 240 30.93 -37.57 24.27
C GLU A 240 31.76 -36.91 25.38
N ALA A 241 33.09 -37.08 25.38
CA ALA A 241 33.97 -36.35 26.29
C ALA A 241 33.94 -34.83 26.04
N LYS A 242 33.94 -34.39 24.77
CA LYS A 242 33.82 -32.97 24.41
C LYS A 242 32.44 -32.39 24.75
N LEU A 243 31.37 -33.16 24.56
CA LEU A 243 30.02 -32.77 24.98
C LEU A 243 29.88 -32.71 26.50
N SER A 244 30.47 -33.65 27.22
CA SER A 244 30.49 -33.67 28.70
C SER A 244 31.24 -32.47 29.27
N TRP A 245 32.37 -32.07 28.67
CA TRP A 245 33.09 -30.85 29.01
C TRP A 245 32.24 -29.59 28.82
N LEU A 246 31.47 -29.51 27.73
CA LEU A 246 30.56 -28.38 27.47
C LEU A 246 29.35 -28.37 28.41
N ARG A 247 28.80 -29.54 28.78
CA ARG A 247 27.68 -29.67 29.73
C ARG A 247 28.08 -29.24 31.14
N ALA A 248 29.23 -29.73 31.62
CA ALA A 248 29.71 -29.47 32.98
C ALA A 248 29.78 -27.96 33.29
N ASP A 249 29.53 -27.59 34.53
CA ASP A 249 29.56 -26.17 34.92
C ASP A 249 30.96 -25.56 34.74
N PRO A 250 31.09 -24.44 34.01
CA PRO A 250 32.30 -23.66 34.00
C PRO A 250 32.46 -22.85 35.30
N PRO A 251 33.70 -22.48 35.67
CA PRO A 251 33.95 -21.53 36.76
C PRO A 251 33.21 -20.19 36.59
N GLU A 252 33.16 -19.39 37.64
CA GLU A 252 32.67 -18.01 37.54
C GLU A 252 33.44 -17.22 36.47
N ASN A 253 32.75 -16.29 35.81
CA ASN A 253 33.29 -15.50 34.69
C ASN A 253 34.00 -16.32 33.60
N THR A 254 33.58 -17.58 33.39
CA THR A 254 34.13 -18.45 32.34
C THR A 254 33.05 -18.90 31.36
N CYS A 255 33.29 -18.71 30.07
CA CYS A 255 32.48 -19.25 28.98
C CYS A 255 33.20 -20.43 28.32
N ARG A 256 32.51 -21.58 28.17
CA ARG A 256 33.00 -22.73 27.37
C ARG A 256 32.40 -22.69 25.98
N ILE A 257 33.27 -22.77 24.97
CA ILE A 257 32.91 -22.68 23.56
C ILE A 257 33.35 -23.97 22.85
N LEU A 258 32.43 -24.68 22.20
CA LEU A 258 32.76 -25.86 21.41
C LEU A 258 32.63 -25.55 19.91
N SER A 259 33.76 -25.47 19.20
CA SER A 259 33.81 -25.22 17.76
C SER A 259 33.62 -26.51 16.97
N ASN A 260 32.92 -26.43 15.84
CA ASN A 260 32.63 -27.59 15.00
C ASN A 260 32.38 -27.25 13.52
N VAL A 261 32.39 -28.31 12.69
CA VAL A 261 31.94 -28.27 11.30
C VAL A 261 31.00 -29.45 11.04
N ARG A 262 29.69 -29.17 10.91
CA ARG A 262 28.63 -30.11 10.52
C ARG A 262 28.48 -31.38 11.39
N CYS A 263 29.20 -31.51 12.50
CA CYS A 263 29.15 -32.69 13.37
C CYS A 263 28.31 -32.48 14.65
N LEU A 264 27.95 -31.23 14.98
CA LEU A 264 27.00 -30.90 16.06
C LEU A 264 25.65 -30.38 15.50
N SER A 265 25.42 -30.56 14.20
CA SER A 265 24.19 -30.17 13.51
C SER A 265 23.01 -31.07 13.88
N GLU A 266 23.28 -32.35 14.18
CA GLU A 266 22.32 -33.38 14.59
C GLU A 266 22.82 -34.05 15.90
N GLY A 267 21.94 -34.63 16.71
CA GLY A 267 22.31 -35.53 17.82
C GLY A 267 22.90 -34.94 19.12
N VAL A 268 23.00 -33.62 19.28
CA VAL A 268 23.61 -32.99 20.48
C VAL A 268 22.55 -32.42 21.43
N ASP A 269 22.36 -33.05 22.60
CA ASP A 269 21.52 -32.49 23.67
C ASP A 269 22.34 -31.85 24.80
N VAL A 270 22.22 -30.52 24.91
CA VAL A 270 22.78 -29.65 25.96
C VAL A 270 21.75 -28.55 26.23
N PRO A 271 20.72 -28.78 27.06
CA PRO A 271 19.64 -27.80 27.26
C PRO A 271 20.13 -26.46 27.84
N ALA A 272 21.16 -26.52 28.70
CA ALA A 272 21.81 -25.35 29.31
C ALA A 272 22.75 -24.57 28.37
N LEU A 273 22.68 -24.78 27.05
CA LEU A 273 23.41 -23.99 26.07
C LEU A 273 22.84 -22.57 25.99
N ASP A 274 23.68 -21.54 26.17
CA ASP A 274 23.25 -20.14 26.19
C ASP A 274 23.27 -19.51 24.78
N ALA A 275 24.27 -19.85 23.96
CA ALA A 275 24.51 -19.18 22.68
C ALA A 275 24.93 -20.09 21.52
N VAL A 276 24.60 -19.65 20.31
CA VAL A 276 25.10 -20.20 19.04
C VAL A 276 25.82 -19.10 18.25
N LEU A 277 27.06 -19.37 17.83
CA LEU A 277 27.92 -18.45 17.10
C LEU A 277 28.03 -18.89 15.63
N PHE A 278 27.50 -18.10 14.69
CA PHE A 278 27.68 -18.36 13.26
C PHE A 278 28.84 -17.52 12.71
N LEU A 279 30.04 -18.10 12.67
CA LEU A 279 31.24 -17.40 12.19
C LEU A 279 31.34 -17.36 10.65
N THR A 280 30.54 -18.17 9.96
CA THR A 280 30.56 -18.34 8.50
C THR A 280 29.16 -18.66 7.94
N PRO A 281 28.92 -18.39 6.64
CA PRO A 281 27.62 -18.63 6.02
C PRO A 281 27.26 -20.13 5.98
N ARG A 282 25.97 -20.43 5.92
CA ARG A 282 25.40 -21.79 5.93
C ARG A 282 24.49 -21.96 4.71
N ASN A 283 24.95 -22.77 3.76
CA ASN A 283 24.23 -23.09 2.52
C ASN A 283 22.91 -23.90 2.71
N SER A 284 22.48 -24.15 3.95
CA SER A 284 21.30 -24.95 4.29
C SER A 284 20.52 -24.21 5.38
N GLN A 285 19.26 -23.88 5.10
CA GLN A 285 18.37 -23.22 6.07
C GLN A 285 18.02 -24.18 7.23
N VAL A 286 17.78 -25.45 6.90
CA VAL A 286 17.55 -26.53 7.89
C VAL A 286 18.69 -26.59 8.91
N ASP A 287 19.95 -26.59 8.45
CA ASP A 287 21.13 -26.64 9.35
C ASP A 287 21.11 -25.49 10.36
N VAL A 288 20.67 -24.29 9.94
CA VAL A 288 20.58 -23.10 10.81
C VAL A 288 19.48 -23.31 11.84
N VAL A 289 18.28 -23.72 11.41
CA VAL A 289 17.12 -23.87 12.30
C VAL A 289 17.37 -24.95 13.34
N GLN A 290 17.89 -26.11 12.92
CA GLN A 290 18.30 -27.20 13.82
C GLN A 290 19.41 -26.76 14.77
N SER A 291 20.35 -25.92 14.33
CA SER A 291 21.40 -25.36 15.19
C SER A 291 20.84 -24.40 16.23
N VAL A 292 19.88 -23.54 15.86
CA VAL A 292 19.27 -22.56 16.77
C VAL A 292 18.27 -23.24 17.72
N GLY A 293 17.51 -24.24 17.28
CA GLY A 293 16.58 -25.00 18.12
C GLY A 293 17.22 -25.59 19.39
N ARG A 294 18.52 -25.89 19.35
CA ARG A 294 19.32 -26.31 20.52
C ARG A 294 19.38 -25.24 21.61
N VAL A 295 19.50 -23.97 21.24
CA VAL A 295 19.59 -22.84 22.18
C VAL A 295 18.24 -22.44 22.78
N MET A 296 17.12 -22.92 22.22
CA MET A 296 15.77 -22.64 22.71
C MET A 296 15.25 -23.66 23.74
N ARG A 297 15.98 -24.76 23.99
CA ARG A 297 15.60 -25.78 25.01
C ARG A 297 15.60 -25.17 26.42
N ASN A 298 14.59 -25.50 27.22
CA ASN A 298 14.46 -25.07 28.62
C ASN A 298 15.59 -25.62 29.49
N ALA A 299 16.09 -24.80 30.42
CA ALA A 299 17.04 -25.21 31.46
C ALA A 299 16.89 -24.32 32.72
N PRO A 300 17.26 -24.81 33.92
CA PRO A 300 17.21 -24.00 35.14
C PRO A 300 18.01 -22.70 35.01
N GLY A 301 17.41 -21.58 35.39
CA GLY A 301 18.01 -20.23 35.31
C GLY A 301 18.05 -19.60 33.90
N LYS A 302 17.75 -20.35 32.84
CA LYS A 302 17.81 -19.86 31.45
C LYS A 302 16.54 -19.12 31.08
N THR A 303 16.66 -17.83 30.76
CA THR A 303 15.53 -16.95 30.41
C THR A 303 15.36 -16.72 28.91
N ARG A 304 16.44 -16.90 28.12
CA ARG A 304 16.45 -16.83 26.65
C ARG A 304 17.68 -17.53 26.08
N GLY A 305 17.61 -17.89 24.80
CA GLY A 305 18.79 -18.28 24.01
C GLY A 305 19.31 -17.15 23.12
N TYR A 306 20.59 -17.19 22.75
CA TYR A 306 21.22 -16.14 21.95
C TYR A 306 21.78 -16.65 20.62
N VAL A 307 21.54 -15.91 19.54
CA VAL A 307 22.09 -16.16 18.20
C VAL A 307 23.02 -15.01 17.83
N ILE A 308 24.33 -15.27 17.76
CA ILE A 308 25.36 -14.24 17.62
C ILE A 308 25.96 -14.28 16.21
N LEU A 309 25.87 -13.14 15.52
CA LEU A 309 26.25 -12.95 14.12
C LEU A 309 27.33 -11.85 14.01
N PRO A 310 28.63 -12.20 14.12
CA PRO A 310 29.72 -11.24 13.95
C PRO A 310 29.98 -10.92 12.48
N VAL A 311 30.06 -9.62 12.15
CA VAL A 311 30.38 -9.11 10.82
C VAL A 311 31.52 -8.09 10.91
N VAL A 312 32.49 -8.21 10.01
CA VAL A 312 33.65 -7.31 9.92
C VAL A 312 33.42 -6.32 8.78
N ILE A 313 33.53 -5.02 9.07
CA ILE A 313 33.54 -3.95 8.08
C ILE A 313 35.00 -3.70 7.68
N PRO A 314 35.37 -3.89 6.40
CA PRO A 314 36.75 -3.68 5.94
C PRO A 314 37.22 -2.23 6.12
N ALA A 315 38.49 -2.06 6.47
CA ALA A 315 39.06 -0.73 6.71
C ALA A 315 38.92 0.19 5.48
N GLY A 316 38.36 1.38 5.69
CA GLY A 316 38.21 2.41 4.65
C GLY A 316 36.96 2.31 3.76
N VAL A 317 36.14 1.26 3.90
CA VAL A 317 34.85 1.14 3.20
C VAL A 317 33.76 1.80 4.03
N LYS A 318 32.87 2.60 3.42
CA LYS A 318 31.74 3.17 4.17
C LYS A 318 30.73 2.08 4.55
N PRO A 319 30.10 2.14 5.73
CA PRO A 319 29.16 1.10 6.16
C PRO A 319 28.03 0.79 5.15
N HIS A 320 27.46 1.80 4.49
CA HIS A 320 26.43 1.59 3.46
C HIS A 320 26.97 0.98 2.14
N GLU A 321 28.24 1.20 1.81
CA GLU A 321 28.92 0.55 0.68
C GLU A 321 29.24 -0.92 1.03
N ALA A 322 29.69 -1.20 2.26
CA ALA A 322 29.90 -2.56 2.77
C ALA A 322 28.60 -3.38 2.80
N LEU A 323 27.46 -2.76 3.13
CA LEU A 323 26.12 -3.38 3.09
C LEU A 323 25.64 -3.76 1.67
N ALA A 324 26.33 -3.32 0.62
CA ALA A 324 26.08 -3.77 -0.75
C ALA A 324 26.90 -5.03 -1.14
N ASP A 325 27.96 -5.37 -0.40
CA ASP A 325 28.74 -6.58 -0.66
C ASP A 325 28.01 -7.83 -0.12
N ASN A 326 27.48 -8.61 -1.06
CA ASN A 326 26.74 -9.83 -0.80
C ASN A 326 27.60 -10.97 -0.20
N ARG A 327 28.93 -10.82 -0.10
CA ARG A 327 29.81 -11.81 0.55
C ARG A 327 29.95 -11.58 2.05
N THR A 328 30.15 -10.33 2.46
CA THR A 328 30.42 -9.95 3.85
C THR A 328 29.21 -10.19 4.77
N TYR A 329 28.01 -9.83 4.31
CA TYR A 329 26.77 -9.97 5.08
C TYR A 329 26.01 -11.27 4.82
N LYS A 330 26.57 -12.19 4.01
CA LYS A 330 25.88 -13.43 3.61
C LYS A 330 25.38 -14.26 4.80
N VAL A 331 26.17 -14.32 5.89
CA VAL A 331 25.81 -15.01 7.14
C VAL A 331 24.53 -14.45 7.74
N VAL A 332 24.39 -13.12 7.75
CA VAL A 332 23.24 -12.42 8.33
C VAL A 332 21.99 -12.74 7.52
N TRP A 333 22.07 -12.67 6.19
CA TRP A 333 20.94 -12.97 5.32
C TRP A 333 20.49 -14.43 5.43
N GLU A 334 21.41 -15.40 5.37
CA GLU A 334 21.06 -16.83 5.47
C GLU A 334 20.46 -17.17 6.85
N VAL A 335 20.98 -16.62 7.95
CA VAL A 335 20.44 -16.91 9.29
C VAL A 335 19.10 -16.22 9.53
N LEU A 336 18.95 -14.93 9.20
CA LEU A 336 17.68 -14.24 9.35
C LEU A 336 16.59 -14.87 8.47
N GLN A 337 16.93 -15.28 7.24
CA GLN A 337 16.02 -15.93 6.31
C GLN A 337 15.56 -17.31 6.81
N ALA A 338 16.44 -18.07 7.48
CA ALA A 338 16.10 -19.35 8.09
C ALA A 338 15.27 -19.19 9.38
N LEU A 339 15.52 -18.16 10.19
CA LEU A 339 14.66 -17.86 11.35
C LEU A 339 13.26 -17.41 10.90
N ARG A 340 13.19 -16.61 9.82
CA ARG A 340 11.94 -16.12 9.21
C ARG A 340 11.01 -17.25 8.74
N SER A 341 11.55 -18.39 8.29
CA SER A 341 10.73 -19.52 7.83
C SER A 341 10.19 -20.42 8.95
N HIS A 342 10.53 -20.14 10.22
CA HIS A 342 10.11 -20.98 11.37
C HIS A 342 9.54 -20.22 12.57
N ASP A 343 9.73 -18.91 12.70
CA ASP A 343 9.10 -18.08 13.75
C ASP A 343 8.30 -16.96 13.09
N ASP A 344 6.97 -17.14 12.99
CA ASP A 344 6.05 -16.19 12.36
C ASP A 344 6.12 -14.80 13.02
N ARG A 345 6.39 -14.77 14.33
CA ARG A 345 6.60 -13.52 15.10
C ARG A 345 7.86 -12.78 14.64
N PHE A 346 8.88 -13.50 14.18
CA PHE A 346 10.11 -12.92 13.64
C PHE A 346 9.91 -12.42 12.20
N ASP A 347 9.17 -13.14 11.36
CA ASP A 347 8.75 -12.63 10.05
C ASP A 347 7.91 -11.36 10.20
N ALA A 348 6.91 -11.37 11.08
CA ALA A 348 6.12 -10.19 11.43
C ALA A 348 6.98 -9.02 11.93
N MET A 349 7.98 -9.28 12.78
CA MET A 349 8.92 -8.26 13.25
C MET A 349 9.72 -7.63 12.09
N ILE A 350 10.28 -8.44 11.19
CA ILE A 350 11.05 -7.96 10.03
C ILE A 350 10.15 -7.12 9.10
N ASN A 351 8.90 -7.56 8.87
CA ASN A 351 7.91 -6.86 8.03
C ASN A 351 7.22 -5.66 8.71
N LYS A 352 7.55 -5.36 9.98
CA LYS A 352 7.17 -4.15 10.72
C LYS A 352 8.33 -3.17 10.91
N MET A 353 9.57 -3.60 10.68
CA MET A 353 10.78 -2.88 11.12
C MET A 353 10.97 -1.53 10.41
N ASP A 354 10.35 -1.32 9.26
CA ASP A 354 10.24 -0.03 8.55
C ASP A 354 9.16 0.90 9.12
N LEU A 355 8.14 0.36 9.78
CA LEU A 355 7.05 1.09 10.44
C LEU A 355 7.37 1.46 11.89
N THR A 356 8.00 0.56 12.65
CA THR A 356 8.24 0.70 14.11
C THR A 356 9.70 0.83 14.51
N GLY A 357 10.64 0.54 13.61
CA GLY A 357 12.02 0.20 13.99
C GLY A 357 12.11 -1.22 14.57
N ALA A 358 13.34 -1.67 14.84
CA ALA A 358 13.61 -3.01 15.37
C ALA A 358 13.40 -3.09 16.89
N PRO A 359 12.61 -4.04 17.42
CA PRO A 359 12.45 -4.21 18.86
C PRO A 359 13.70 -4.86 19.48
N PRO A 360 14.44 -4.16 20.38
CA PRO A 360 15.72 -4.64 20.90
C PRO A 360 15.64 -5.89 21.81
N ALA A 361 14.42 -6.33 22.11
CA ALA A 361 14.16 -7.56 22.85
C ALA A 361 14.41 -8.83 22.00
N LYS A 362 14.14 -8.77 20.69
CA LYS A 362 14.18 -9.92 19.76
C LYS A 362 15.36 -9.84 18.80
N MET A 363 15.71 -8.64 18.33
CA MET A 363 16.87 -8.41 17.47
C MET A 363 17.59 -7.12 17.86
N GLU A 364 18.92 -7.17 17.93
CA GLU A 364 19.77 -6.02 18.24
C GLU A 364 20.96 -5.97 17.28
N VAL A 365 21.16 -4.79 16.66
CA VAL A 365 22.37 -4.45 15.90
C VAL A 365 23.27 -3.58 16.77
N ILE A 366 24.54 -3.97 16.91
CA ILE A 366 25.54 -3.23 17.68
C ILE A 366 26.68 -2.85 16.73
N ALA A 367 26.87 -1.55 16.49
CA ALA A 367 27.95 -1.03 15.66
C ALA A 367 29.10 -0.47 16.51
N ILE A 368 30.33 -0.90 16.24
CA ILE A 368 31.53 -0.51 17.00
C ILE A 368 32.39 0.44 16.15
N ASP A 369 32.28 1.75 16.42
CA ASP A 369 33.08 2.83 15.81
C ASP A 369 33.71 3.74 16.88
N ASP A 370 35.01 4.00 16.72
CA ASP A 370 35.80 4.89 17.57
C ASP A 370 35.39 6.37 17.49
N ARG A 371 34.85 6.83 16.34
CA ARG A 371 34.48 8.26 16.15
C ARG A 371 33.28 8.64 17.01
N ALA A 372 32.23 7.83 16.98
CA ALA A 372 31.02 8.05 17.79
C ALA A 372 31.34 8.07 19.30
N ILE A 373 32.13 7.11 19.79
CA ILE A 373 32.45 6.99 21.22
C ILE A 373 33.33 8.15 21.71
N ARG A 374 34.35 8.55 20.94
CA ARG A 374 35.17 9.73 21.30
C ARG A 374 34.37 11.02 21.27
N GLY A 375 33.55 11.23 20.23
CA GLY A 375 32.65 12.38 20.14
C GLY A 375 31.60 12.42 21.26
N ALA A 376 31.22 11.28 21.84
CA ALA A 376 30.34 11.19 23.01
C ALA A 376 31.08 11.45 24.33
N LYS A 377 32.25 10.82 24.57
CA LYS A 377 33.09 11.09 25.77
C LYS A 377 33.48 12.59 25.80
N GLN A 378 33.89 13.16 24.68
CA GLN A 378 34.29 14.58 24.57
C GLN A 378 33.10 15.54 24.72
N ARG A 379 31.91 15.23 24.19
CA ARG A 379 30.68 16.01 24.48
C ARG A 379 30.27 15.92 25.95
N ARG A 380 30.38 14.75 26.59
CA ARG A 380 30.08 14.58 28.03
C ARG A 380 31.08 15.32 28.92
N GLN A 381 32.34 15.39 28.50
CA GLN A 381 33.40 16.14 29.18
C GLN A 381 33.20 17.65 29.04
N ASN A 382 32.96 18.15 27.81
CA ASN A 382 32.63 19.56 27.56
C ASN A 382 31.32 20.00 28.25
N LEU A 383 30.33 19.09 28.36
CA LEU A 383 29.09 19.34 29.09
C LEU A 383 29.34 19.38 30.61
N MET A 384 30.18 18.49 31.16
CA MET A 384 30.59 18.58 32.57
C MET A 384 31.45 19.80 32.87
N GLU A 385 32.29 20.27 31.94
CA GLU A 385 32.99 21.54 32.10
C GLU A 385 32.03 22.73 32.05
N LYS A 386 31.07 22.76 31.11
CA LYS A 386 30.01 23.80 31.10
C LYS A 386 29.18 23.79 32.38
N LEU A 387 28.79 22.62 32.89
CA LEU A 387 28.03 22.49 34.14
C LEU A 387 28.87 22.89 35.36
N ARG A 388 30.17 22.58 35.39
CA ARG A 388 31.09 23.03 36.46
C ARG A 388 31.33 24.54 36.42
N ALA A 389 31.42 25.13 35.22
CA ALA A 389 31.53 26.57 35.02
C ALA A 389 30.24 27.30 35.45
N GLN A 390 29.06 26.74 35.14
CA GLN A 390 27.78 27.25 35.62
C GLN A 390 27.60 27.09 37.15
N ALA A 391 28.22 26.09 37.77
CA ALA A 391 28.12 25.86 39.21
C ALA A 391 28.99 26.80 40.08
N HIS A 392 29.90 27.58 39.50
CA HIS A 392 30.81 28.49 40.24
C HIS A 392 30.46 29.99 40.12
N GLY A 393 29.33 30.33 39.48
CA GLY A 393 28.81 31.70 39.38
C GLY A 393 27.55 31.91 40.23
N GLY A 394 27.70 32.29 41.49
CA GLY A 394 26.56 32.53 42.38
C GLY A 394 25.84 33.87 42.13
N GLN A 395 24.51 33.83 42.21
CA GLN A 395 23.58 34.96 42.44
C GLN A 395 23.69 36.21 41.53
N SER A 396 22.83 36.27 40.50
CA SER A 396 22.14 37.52 40.13
C SER A 396 20.83 37.23 39.38
N ILE A 397 19.84 38.11 39.55
CA ILE A 397 18.46 37.91 39.09
C ILE A 397 18.22 38.69 37.79
N GLY A 398 17.78 37.96 36.74
CA GLY A 398 16.97 38.47 35.63
C GLY A 398 17.65 39.33 34.54
N LEU A 399 17.71 38.82 33.31
CA LEU A 399 17.34 39.57 32.09
C LEU A 399 17.22 38.69 30.82
N SER A 400 16.24 39.05 29.99
CA SER A 400 16.03 38.88 28.54
C SER A 400 16.66 37.73 27.74
N VAL A 401 15.80 37.08 26.95
CA VAL A 401 16.10 36.25 25.76
C VAL A 401 16.75 37.07 24.64
N ALA A 402 17.86 36.58 24.07
CA ALA A 402 18.19 36.72 22.64
C ALA A 402 19.41 35.86 22.26
N GLU A 403 19.20 34.80 21.47
CA GLU A 403 19.78 34.68 20.11
C GLU A 403 19.27 33.38 19.46
N PRO A 404 18.67 33.44 18.25
CA PRO A 404 18.42 32.23 17.47
C PRO A 404 19.75 31.73 16.93
N ILE A 405 20.14 30.51 17.30
CA ILE A 405 21.29 29.84 16.70
C ILE A 405 20.99 29.68 15.20
N THR A 406 21.68 30.45 14.37
CA THR A 406 21.67 30.25 12.93
C THR A 406 22.17 28.84 12.64
N PRO A 407 21.44 28.03 11.85
CA PRO A 407 21.97 26.76 11.36
C PRO A 407 23.03 27.08 10.29
N TYR A 408 24.24 27.40 10.74
CA TYR A 408 25.40 27.31 9.88
C TYR A 408 25.44 25.88 9.34
N GLN A 409 25.40 25.78 8.02
CA GLN A 409 25.45 24.53 7.28
C GLN A 409 26.87 23.95 7.35
N THR A 410 27.26 23.47 8.53
CA THR A 410 28.38 22.54 8.67
C THR A 410 28.04 21.26 7.90
N GLU A 411 29.05 20.69 7.25
CA GLU A 411 28.96 19.40 6.58
C GLU A 411 28.32 18.35 7.49
N ILE A 412 27.63 17.37 6.90
CA ILE A 412 26.87 16.34 7.61
C ILE A 412 27.82 15.48 8.45
N GLU A 413 28.06 15.87 9.70
CA GLU A 413 28.82 15.07 10.66
C GLU A 413 27.95 13.91 11.19
N PHE A 414 28.40 12.70 10.88
CA PHE A 414 27.76 11.42 11.16
C PHE A 414 27.11 11.32 12.55
N ALA A 415 25.81 11.01 12.58
CA ALA A 415 25.06 10.80 13.80
C ALA A 415 25.29 9.36 14.36
N PRO A 416 25.36 9.18 15.68
CA PRO A 416 25.33 7.84 16.29
C PRO A 416 24.13 7.03 15.79
N GLY A 417 24.33 5.74 15.50
CA GLY A 417 23.27 4.84 15.00
C GLY A 417 22.95 4.96 13.51
N GLU A 418 23.76 5.62 12.68
CA GLU A 418 23.60 5.58 11.22
C GLU A 418 23.83 4.18 10.63
N VAL A 419 24.87 3.48 11.10
CA VAL A 419 25.19 2.09 10.68
C VAL A 419 24.07 1.12 11.07
N GLU A 420 23.51 1.29 12.26
CA GLU A 420 22.40 0.48 12.78
C GLU A 420 21.15 0.68 11.91
N ARG A 421 20.76 1.93 11.64
CA ARG A 421 19.62 2.27 10.76
C ARG A 421 19.83 1.76 9.33
N ALA A 422 21.04 1.89 8.78
CA ALA A 422 21.36 1.38 7.45
C ALA A 422 21.26 -0.15 7.38
N LEU A 423 21.74 -0.87 8.41
CA LEU A 423 21.63 -2.33 8.46
C LEU A 423 20.17 -2.77 8.64
N TYR A 424 19.37 -2.12 9.49
CA TYR A 424 17.93 -2.40 9.61
C TYR A 424 17.18 -2.18 8.29
N ALA A 425 17.43 -1.07 7.59
CA ALA A 425 16.85 -0.84 6.26
C ALA A 425 17.25 -1.93 5.26
N LYS A 426 18.50 -2.41 5.30
CA LYS A 426 18.98 -3.50 4.45
C LYS A 426 18.39 -4.87 4.83
N ILE A 427 18.16 -5.13 6.12
CA ILE A 427 17.45 -6.30 6.62
C ILE A 427 16.02 -6.34 6.07
N VAL A 428 15.28 -5.22 6.11
CA VAL A 428 13.93 -5.15 5.52
C VAL A 428 13.98 -5.34 3.99
N GLU A 429 14.94 -4.72 3.29
CA GLU A 429 15.09 -4.88 1.83
C GLU A 429 15.41 -6.33 1.40
N LYS A 430 16.24 -7.05 2.17
CA LYS A 430 16.73 -8.39 1.81
C LYS A 430 15.92 -9.54 2.40
N CYS A 431 15.32 -9.35 3.57
CA CYS A 431 14.63 -10.39 4.33
C CYS A 431 13.13 -10.09 4.55
N GLY A 432 12.62 -8.91 4.17
CA GLY A 432 11.19 -8.61 4.24
C GLY A 432 10.41 -9.13 3.03
N ARG A 433 9.13 -9.48 3.23
CA ARG A 433 8.17 -9.80 2.15
C ARG A 433 7.35 -8.56 1.80
N ARG A 434 7.65 -7.92 0.66
CA ARG A 434 6.85 -6.79 0.15
C ARG A 434 5.48 -7.18 -0.40
N THR A 435 5.25 -8.47 -0.70
CA THR A 435 4.13 -8.97 -1.52
C THR A 435 3.02 -9.68 -0.75
N TYR A 436 3.15 -9.90 0.56
CA TYR A 436 2.29 -10.83 1.30
C TYR A 436 0.76 -10.61 1.11
N TRP A 437 0.29 -9.36 1.01
CA TRP A 437 -1.13 -9.07 0.74
C TRP A 437 -1.54 -9.04 -0.74
N GLU A 438 -0.58 -8.97 -1.66
CA GLU A 438 -0.85 -9.02 -3.10
C GLU A 438 -1.19 -10.46 -3.53
N GLU A 439 -0.59 -11.45 -2.85
CA GLU A 439 -0.88 -12.89 -3.01
C GLU A 439 -2.35 -13.19 -2.65
N TRP A 440 -2.84 -12.73 -1.49
CA TRP A 440 -4.23 -12.85 -1.04
C TRP A 440 -5.28 -12.14 -1.92
N ALA A 441 -4.89 -11.14 -2.72
CA ALA A 441 -5.85 -10.31 -3.46
C ALA A 441 -6.66 -11.11 -4.50
N THR A 442 -6.09 -12.19 -5.04
CA THR A 442 -6.77 -13.08 -5.99
C THR A 442 -7.88 -13.88 -5.32
N ASP A 443 -7.60 -14.45 -4.14
CA ASP A 443 -8.55 -15.25 -3.38
C ASP A 443 -9.73 -14.41 -2.90
N ILE A 444 -9.45 -13.21 -2.40
CA ILE A 444 -10.44 -12.22 -1.99
C ILE A 444 -11.35 -11.83 -3.17
N ALA A 445 -10.80 -11.64 -4.38
CA ALA A 445 -11.62 -11.35 -5.55
C ALA A 445 -12.56 -12.52 -5.88
N SER A 446 -12.19 -13.77 -5.58
CA SER A 446 -13.09 -14.94 -5.64
C SER A 446 -14.19 -14.88 -4.58
N ILE A 447 -13.83 -14.59 -3.33
CA ILE A 447 -14.76 -14.58 -2.19
C ILE A 447 -15.78 -13.44 -2.33
N ALA A 448 -15.34 -12.25 -2.76
CA ALA A 448 -16.23 -11.15 -3.13
C ALA A 448 -17.24 -11.58 -4.20
N ARG A 449 -16.80 -12.28 -5.25
CA ARG A 449 -17.69 -12.83 -6.29
C ARG A 449 -18.63 -13.91 -5.75
N ALA A 450 -18.19 -14.75 -4.82
CA ALA A 450 -19.03 -15.75 -4.15
C ALA A 450 -20.14 -15.09 -3.32
N HIS A 451 -19.80 -14.11 -2.47
CA HIS A 451 -20.76 -13.33 -1.69
C HIS A 451 -21.77 -12.59 -2.58
N ILE A 452 -21.32 -11.91 -3.65
CA ILE A 452 -22.19 -11.24 -4.63
C ILE A 452 -23.16 -12.25 -5.27
N THR A 453 -22.66 -13.39 -5.76
CA THR A 453 -23.46 -14.44 -6.40
C THR A 453 -24.49 -15.01 -5.43
N ARG A 454 -24.12 -15.19 -4.16
CA ARG A 454 -25.00 -15.72 -3.11
C ARG A 454 -26.13 -14.75 -2.76
N ILE A 455 -25.81 -13.47 -2.52
CA ILE A 455 -26.82 -12.43 -2.25
C ILE A 455 -27.77 -12.34 -3.45
N GLN A 456 -27.26 -12.33 -4.68
CA GLN A 456 -28.09 -12.37 -5.89
C GLN A 456 -29.00 -13.62 -5.95
N THR A 457 -28.49 -14.79 -5.58
CA THR A 457 -29.27 -16.05 -5.54
C THR A 457 -30.43 -15.97 -4.52
N ILE A 458 -30.16 -15.41 -3.34
CA ILE A 458 -31.19 -15.17 -2.30
C ILE A 458 -32.26 -14.21 -2.82
N LEU A 459 -31.88 -13.12 -3.50
CA LEU A 459 -32.80 -12.12 -4.02
C LEU A 459 -33.58 -12.58 -5.26
N GLN A 460 -33.02 -13.48 -6.06
CA GLN A 460 -33.69 -14.07 -7.22
C GLN A 460 -34.77 -15.10 -6.81
N ASN A 461 -34.65 -15.74 -5.64
CA ASN A 461 -35.63 -16.71 -5.18
C ASN A 461 -36.98 -16.03 -4.81
N PRO A 462 -38.12 -16.39 -5.44
CA PRO A 462 -39.43 -15.83 -5.10
C PRO A 462 -39.98 -16.24 -3.73
N ALA A 463 -39.40 -17.26 -3.08
CA ALA A 463 -39.79 -17.70 -1.74
C ALA A 463 -39.29 -16.74 -0.64
N ASN A 464 -38.14 -16.10 -0.86
CA ASN A 464 -37.41 -15.26 0.09
C ASN A 464 -38.04 -13.86 0.19
N ARG A 465 -39.26 -13.80 0.70
CA ARG A 465 -40.12 -12.59 0.65
C ARG A 465 -39.72 -11.53 1.66
N GLU A 466 -39.13 -11.91 2.80
CA GLU A 466 -38.79 -10.96 3.87
C GLU A 466 -37.43 -10.33 3.59
N GLU A 467 -36.49 -11.16 3.17
CA GLU A 467 -35.15 -10.83 2.69
C GLU A 467 -35.21 -9.83 1.53
N ARG A 468 -36.03 -10.12 0.52
CA ARG A 468 -36.25 -9.20 -0.61
C ARG A 468 -36.91 -7.89 -0.19
N ARG A 469 -37.87 -7.93 0.74
CA ARG A 469 -38.51 -6.70 1.26
C ARG A 469 -37.49 -5.85 2.00
N ALA A 470 -36.68 -6.44 2.87
CA ALA A 470 -35.62 -5.75 3.61
C ALA A 470 -34.57 -5.16 2.67
N PHE A 471 -34.12 -5.92 1.67
CA PHE A 471 -33.19 -5.45 0.66
C PHE A 471 -33.75 -4.29 -0.18
N HIS A 472 -34.97 -4.41 -0.74
CA HIS A 472 -35.55 -3.31 -1.54
C HIS A 472 -35.83 -2.05 -0.68
N ALA A 473 -36.17 -2.20 0.61
CA ALA A 473 -36.28 -1.07 1.53
C ALA A 473 -34.93 -0.39 1.76
N PHE A 474 -33.86 -1.17 1.96
CA PHE A 474 -32.50 -0.66 2.11
C PHE A 474 -31.96 0.00 0.83
N VAL A 475 -32.24 -0.56 -0.35
CA VAL A 475 -31.95 0.07 -1.65
C VAL A 475 -32.66 1.42 -1.78
N ALA A 476 -33.92 1.52 -1.33
CA ALA A 476 -34.66 2.77 -1.37
C ALA A 476 -34.06 3.82 -0.41
N GLU A 477 -33.61 3.41 0.79
CA GLU A 477 -32.92 4.28 1.74
C GLU A 477 -31.54 4.74 1.20
N LEU A 478 -30.73 3.84 0.63
CA LEU A 478 -29.46 4.23 -0.01
C LEU A 478 -29.64 5.17 -1.21
N ARG A 479 -30.76 5.06 -1.94
CA ARG A 479 -31.11 6.00 -3.02
C ARG A 479 -31.51 7.39 -2.53
N ASP A 480 -32.05 7.48 -1.31
CA ASP A 480 -32.40 8.74 -0.62
C ASP A 480 -31.14 9.36 0.02
N ASP A 481 -30.30 8.53 0.67
CA ASP A 481 -29.06 8.89 1.37
C ASP A 481 -27.91 9.32 0.44
N LEU A 482 -27.78 8.64 -0.71
CA LEU A 482 -26.67 8.79 -1.65
C LEU A 482 -27.18 9.27 -3.01
N ASN A 483 -27.76 8.39 -3.83
CA ASN A 483 -28.15 8.80 -5.18
C ASN A 483 -29.28 7.93 -5.77
N PRO A 484 -30.33 8.54 -6.38
CA PRO A 484 -31.40 7.81 -7.05
C PRO A 484 -30.93 6.84 -8.15
N ALA A 485 -29.77 7.09 -8.78
CA ALA A 485 -29.22 6.27 -9.84
C ALA A 485 -28.58 4.94 -9.36
N ILE A 486 -28.39 4.74 -8.05
CA ILE A 486 -27.77 3.52 -7.52
C ILE A 486 -28.56 2.29 -7.92
N THR A 487 -27.89 1.33 -8.53
CA THR A 487 -28.47 0.05 -8.98
C THR A 487 -28.51 -0.97 -7.85
N GLU A 488 -29.40 -1.96 -7.95
CA GLU A 488 -29.44 -3.06 -6.96
C GLU A 488 -28.13 -3.87 -6.97
N ALA A 489 -27.47 -3.98 -8.13
CA ALA A 489 -26.17 -4.64 -8.25
C ALA A 489 -25.08 -3.91 -7.43
N GLU A 490 -25.05 -2.58 -7.49
CA GLU A 490 -24.11 -1.77 -6.69
C GLU A 490 -24.37 -1.90 -5.18
N VAL A 491 -25.64 -2.00 -4.74
CA VAL A 491 -25.96 -2.27 -3.32
C VAL A 491 -25.50 -3.67 -2.90
N VAL A 492 -25.65 -4.69 -3.75
CA VAL A 492 -25.09 -6.02 -3.48
C VAL A 492 -23.56 -5.98 -3.39
N GLU A 493 -22.88 -5.22 -4.26
CA GLU A 493 -21.43 -5.02 -4.18
C GLU A 493 -21.02 -4.27 -2.89
N MET A 494 -21.77 -3.27 -2.43
CA MET A 494 -21.54 -2.58 -1.16
C MET A 494 -21.69 -3.52 0.05
N LEU A 495 -22.70 -4.39 0.05
CA LEU A 495 -22.90 -5.41 1.09
C LEU A 495 -21.76 -6.45 1.11
N ALA A 496 -21.30 -6.92 -0.06
CA ALA A 496 -20.14 -7.81 -0.16
C ALA A 496 -18.82 -7.12 0.27
N GLN A 497 -18.65 -5.83 -0.04
CA GLN A 497 -17.54 -5.03 0.48
C GLN A 497 -17.60 -4.90 2.00
N HIS A 498 -18.78 -4.70 2.60
CA HIS A 498 -18.92 -4.63 4.06
C HIS A 498 -18.45 -5.94 4.73
N LEU A 499 -18.90 -7.10 4.23
CA LEU A 499 -18.49 -8.42 4.73
C LEU A 499 -16.96 -8.63 4.75
N ILE A 500 -16.25 -8.12 3.74
CA ILE A 500 -14.78 -8.25 3.64
C ILE A 500 -14.04 -7.15 4.41
N THR A 501 -14.56 -5.93 4.43
CA THR A 501 -13.91 -4.77 5.08
C THR A 501 -14.06 -4.77 6.59
N ARG A 502 -15.23 -5.16 7.11
CA ARG A 502 -15.54 -5.08 8.54
C ARG A 502 -14.53 -5.88 9.40
N PRO A 503 -14.23 -7.17 9.11
CA PRO A 503 -13.26 -7.93 9.91
C PRO A 503 -11.83 -7.40 9.79
N VAL A 504 -11.47 -6.75 8.67
CA VAL A 504 -10.17 -6.07 8.51
C VAL A 504 -10.06 -4.87 9.45
N PHE A 505 -11.11 -4.06 9.56
CA PHE A 505 -11.14 -2.94 10.51
C PHE A 505 -11.19 -3.43 11.96
N GLU A 506 -11.97 -4.47 12.28
CA GLU A 506 -11.95 -5.10 13.61
C GLU A 506 -10.53 -5.61 13.95
N ALA A 507 -9.87 -6.35 13.06
CA ALA A 507 -8.50 -6.83 13.24
C ALA A 507 -7.47 -5.71 13.46
N LEU A 508 -7.62 -4.56 12.78
CA LEU A 508 -6.68 -3.43 12.84
C LEU A 508 -6.86 -2.56 14.11
N PHE A 509 -8.05 -2.56 14.70
CA PHE A 509 -8.40 -1.72 15.85
C PHE A 509 -8.60 -2.48 17.17
N ASP A 510 -9.09 -3.71 17.18
CA ASP A 510 -9.27 -4.53 18.39
C ASP A 510 -7.95 -5.08 18.95
N ALA A 511 -6.85 -5.00 18.19
CA ALA A 511 -5.49 -5.29 18.66
C ALA A 511 -5.01 -4.38 19.83
N GLY A 512 -5.83 -3.39 20.23
CA GLY A 512 -5.62 -2.55 21.42
C GLY A 512 -6.11 -3.15 22.74
N ASN A 513 -6.79 -4.30 22.76
CA ASN A 513 -7.18 -4.96 24.00
C ASN A 513 -5.99 -5.65 24.68
N TYR A 514 -5.34 -4.91 25.59
CA TYR A 514 -4.24 -5.38 26.42
C TYR A 514 -4.61 -6.63 27.23
N LYS A 515 -3.72 -7.64 27.22
CA LYS A 515 -3.83 -8.80 28.11
C LYS A 515 -3.81 -8.35 29.57
N ILE A 516 -4.90 -8.59 30.29
CA ILE A 516 -4.90 -8.56 31.75
C ILE A 516 -4.01 -9.71 32.24
N THR A 517 -2.81 -9.40 32.71
CA THR A 517 -2.05 -10.32 33.55
C THR A 517 -2.71 -10.36 34.92
N SER A 518 -3.34 -11.48 35.25
CA SER A 518 -3.94 -11.71 36.57
C SER A 518 -2.90 -11.58 37.68
N GLY A 519 -3.05 -10.55 38.52
CA GLY A 519 -2.19 -10.29 39.67
C GLY A 519 -2.97 -9.57 40.77
N ASP A 520 -3.37 -10.33 41.78
CA ASP A 520 -3.82 -9.96 43.13
C ASP A 520 -4.90 -8.88 43.31
N CYS A 521 -6.10 -9.34 43.68
CA CYS A 521 -7.19 -8.52 44.19
C CYS A 521 -6.88 -7.94 45.58
N ALA A 522 -7.06 -6.63 45.76
CA ALA A 522 -7.24 -6.00 47.07
C ALA A 522 -8.42 -5.02 47.04
N ALA A 523 -9.27 -5.05 48.06
CA ALA A 523 -10.56 -4.36 48.11
C ALA A 523 -10.44 -2.84 48.38
N PRO A 524 -11.44 -2.02 47.98
CA PRO A 524 -11.34 -0.56 48.06
C PRO A 524 -11.70 0.00 49.44
N GLN A 525 -11.11 1.15 49.79
CA GLN A 525 -11.62 2.06 50.82
C GLN A 525 -12.01 3.40 50.18
N ALA A 526 -13.17 3.92 50.56
CA ALA A 526 -13.72 5.17 50.04
C ALA A 526 -13.36 6.36 50.94
N PHE A 527 -13.22 7.56 50.34
CA PHE A 527 -13.32 8.83 51.06
C PHE A 527 -14.01 9.92 50.22
N ALA A 528 -14.74 10.79 50.92
CA ALA A 528 -15.65 11.81 50.38
C ALA A 528 -15.02 13.23 50.34
N PRO A 529 -15.68 14.26 49.75
CA PRO A 529 -14.98 15.41 49.14
C PRO A 529 -15.07 16.78 49.86
N GLY A 530 -14.24 17.73 49.41
CA GLY A 530 -14.47 19.20 49.46
C GLY A 530 -13.35 20.03 50.12
N PRO A 531 -13.33 21.38 50.01
CA PRO A 531 -14.04 22.28 49.06
C PRO A 531 -13.12 23.38 48.40
N ARG A 532 -13.71 24.38 47.73
CA ARG A 532 -13.06 25.49 46.96
C ARG A 532 -12.94 26.83 47.73
N THR A 533 -12.00 27.71 47.34
CA THR A 533 -12.13 29.21 47.24
C THR A 533 -10.88 29.85 46.54
N ILE A 534 -10.94 30.57 45.39
CA ILE A 534 -11.22 32.02 45.09
C ILE A 534 -10.03 33.02 45.21
N ALA A 535 -9.50 33.47 44.04
CA ALA A 535 -9.10 34.83 43.51
C ALA A 535 -8.40 35.93 44.40
N PRO A 536 -7.91 37.11 43.89
CA PRO A 536 -7.91 37.71 42.52
C PRO A 536 -6.58 38.41 42.04
N ALA A 537 -6.62 39.12 40.88
CA ALA A 537 -5.55 39.94 40.24
C ALA A 537 -5.54 41.44 40.70
N PRO A 538 -4.74 42.43 40.16
CA PRO A 538 -4.88 43.00 38.78
C PRO A 538 -3.70 43.85 38.13
N ARG A 539 -3.87 44.29 36.85
CA ARG A 539 -3.54 45.63 36.22
C ARG A 539 -2.08 46.21 36.15
N GLU A 540 -1.63 47.11 35.23
CA GLU A 540 -2.15 47.76 33.98
C GLU A 540 -1.01 48.50 33.17
N ALA A 541 -1.31 48.95 31.93
CA ALA A 541 -0.79 50.13 31.18
C ALA A 541 0.58 50.16 30.41
N ALA A 542 0.57 50.88 29.27
CA ALA A 542 1.68 51.25 28.34
C ALA A 542 1.96 52.79 28.42
N PRO A 543 2.91 53.47 27.69
CA PRO A 543 3.06 53.52 26.20
C PRO A 543 4.52 53.70 25.63
N GLY A 544 4.69 53.95 24.31
CA GLY A 544 5.98 54.26 23.62
C GLY A 544 6.34 55.77 23.61
N PRO A 545 6.97 56.38 22.56
CA PRO A 545 7.64 55.86 21.33
C PRO A 545 8.99 56.59 20.95
N ARG A 546 9.64 56.26 19.80
CA ARG A 546 10.33 57.14 18.78
C ARG A 546 11.58 56.57 18.08
N GLU A 547 11.88 57.14 16.91
CA GLU A 547 12.83 56.73 15.87
C GLU A 547 14.25 57.35 15.99
N ALA A 548 15.25 56.75 15.32
CA ALA A 548 16.22 57.44 14.43
C ALA A 548 17.21 56.46 13.75
N ALA A 549 17.59 56.73 12.48
CA ALA A 549 18.72 56.11 11.76
C ALA A 549 20.01 56.97 11.93
N PRO A 550 21.25 56.47 11.67
CA PRO A 550 21.77 56.23 10.30
C PRO A 550 22.82 55.07 10.17
N GLY A 551 23.37 54.84 8.96
CA GLY A 551 24.61 54.07 8.71
C GLY A 551 25.70 54.97 8.08
N PRO A 552 26.69 54.48 7.31
CA PRO A 552 27.44 53.20 7.33
C PRO A 552 28.95 53.43 7.69
N PRO A 553 29.83 52.40 7.67
CA PRO A 553 30.80 52.35 6.55
C PRO A 553 31.24 50.93 6.08
N THR A 554 31.89 50.90 4.92
CA THR A 554 32.36 49.74 4.13
C THR A 554 33.78 49.26 4.47
N ILE A 555 34.09 47.97 4.22
CA ILE A 555 35.11 47.45 3.27
C ILE A 555 35.12 45.90 3.26
N ALA A 556 35.44 45.30 2.09
CA ALA A 556 35.35 43.86 1.80
C ALA A 556 36.67 43.08 1.99
N PRO A 557 36.63 41.74 1.88
CA PRO A 557 37.34 41.10 0.75
C PRO A 557 36.47 40.12 -0.06
N GLY A 558 36.85 39.86 -1.32
CA GLY A 558 36.03 39.12 -2.31
C GLY A 558 36.31 37.61 -2.45
N PRO A 559 35.48 36.88 -3.24
CA PRO A 559 35.55 35.43 -3.40
C PRO A 559 36.32 34.96 -4.66
N PRO A 560 36.87 33.73 -4.67
CA PRO A 560 37.43 33.11 -5.88
C PRO A 560 36.33 32.56 -6.80
N THR A 561 36.57 32.60 -8.12
CA THR A 561 35.61 32.20 -9.16
C THR A 561 36.10 30.99 -9.95
N ILE A 562 35.25 29.99 -10.17
CA ILE A 562 35.39 29.00 -11.26
C ILE A 562 34.01 28.81 -11.91
N ALA A 563 33.94 28.93 -13.23
CA ALA A 563 32.71 28.78 -14.02
C ALA A 563 32.91 27.78 -15.18
N PRO A 564 31.95 26.90 -15.48
CA PRO A 564 31.91 26.14 -16.73
C PRO A 564 31.14 26.92 -17.82
N GLY A 565 31.73 27.04 -19.02
CA GLY A 565 31.12 27.71 -20.17
C GLY A 565 30.10 26.85 -20.94
N PRO A 566 29.35 27.45 -21.89
CA PRO A 566 28.27 26.78 -22.63
C PRO A 566 28.79 25.86 -23.75
N ARG A 567 28.01 24.84 -24.08
CA ARG A 567 28.13 24.06 -25.32
C ARG A 567 26.86 24.18 -26.15
N GLU A 568 26.96 24.88 -27.27
CA GLU A 568 25.96 24.82 -28.34
C GLU A 568 26.13 23.52 -29.14
N VAL A 569 25.02 22.89 -29.54
CA VAL A 569 25.01 21.82 -30.55
C VAL A 569 23.79 22.01 -31.45
N ALA A 570 24.03 22.34 -32.71
CA ALA A 570 22.99 22.45 -33.73
C ALA A 570 22.67 21.08 -34.37
N PRO A 571 21.40 20.76 -34.67
CA PRO A 571 21.03 19.50 -35.31
C PRO A 571 21.12 19.58 -36.85
N GLY A 572 21.96 18.72 -37.45
CA GLY A 572 21.96 18.43 -38.89
C GLY A 572 21.07 17.22 -39.26
N PRO A 573 20.67 17.07 -40.53
CA PRO A 573 19.66 16.08 -40.94
C PRO A 573 20.22 14.65 -41.13
N PRO A 574 19.44 13.60 -40.83
CA PRO A 574 19.82 12.23 -41.15
C PRO A 574 19.44 11.87 -42.60
N THR A 575 20.43 11.53 -43.40
CA THR A 575 20.24 11.03 -44.78
C THR A 575 20.82 9.61 -44.88
N ILE A 576 20.05 8.65 -45.39
CA ILE A 576 20.49 7.27 -45.65
C ILE A 576 20.43 6.99 -47.15
N ALA A 577 21.58 6.72 -47.76
CA ALA A 577 21.74 6.12 -49.09
C ALA A 577 23.16 5.48 -49.20
N PRO A 578 23.41 4.52 -50.12
CA PRO A 578 24.23 3.34 -49.80
C PRO A 578 25.58 3.22 -50.54
N GLY A 579 26.43 2.29 -50.10
CA GLY A 579 27.69 1.91 -50.77
C GLY A 579 28.10 0.43 -50.52
N PRO A 580 28.95 -0.20 -51.36
CA PRO A 580 28.86 -1.66 -51.59
C PRO A 580 30.13 -2.50 -51.36
N ARG A 581 29.93 -3.84 -51.27
CA ARG A 581 30.74 -4.99 -51.74
C ARG A 581 32.26 -5.13 -51.45
N GLU A 582 32.61 -6.31 -50.88
CA GLU A 582 33.65 -7.29 -51.32
C GLU A 582 35.17 -6.88 -51.33
N VAL A 583 36.22 -7.69 -51.06
CA VAL A 583 36.45 -9.13 -50.73
C VAL A 583 37.63 -9.26 -49.70
N ALA A 584 37.82 -10.45 -49.09
CA ALA A 584 38.96 -10.91 -48.25
C ALA A 584 40.28 -11.17 -49.07
N PRO A 585 41.42 -11.77 -48.56
CA PRO A 585 41.59 -12.96 -47.67
C PRO A 585 42.61 -12.72 -46.50
N ALA A 586 43.08 -13.66 -45.66
CA ALA A 586 43.17 -15.13 -45.72
C ALA A 586 43.21 -15.84 -44.33
N SER A 587 43.04 -17.17 -44.33
CA SER A 587 43.19 -18.10 -43.18
C SER A 587 44.43 -19.02 -43.35
N PRO A 588 44.79 -19.88 -42.37
CA PRO A 588 44.27 -21.27 -42.38
C PRO A 588 43.86 -21.85 -40.99
N THR A 589 42.68 -22.48 -40.78
CA THR A 589 42.27 -23.91 -41.02
C THR A 589 43.08 -24.93 -40.16
N ILE A 590 42.54 -25.93 -39.42
CA ILE A 590 41.50 -26.99 -39.64
C ILE A 590 40.77 -27.42 -38.31
N ALA A 591 39.63 -28.13 -38.39
CA ALA A 591 38.86 -28.78 -37.28
C ALA A 591 38.85 -30.34 -37.37
N PRO A 592 38.03 -31.11 -36.62
CA PRO A 592 36.72 -31.54 -37.18
C PRO A 592 35.57 -31.89 -36.19
N GLY A 593 34.33 -31.86 -36.69
CA GLY A 593 33.16 -32.63 -36.18
C GLY A 593 33.01 -33.96 -36.96
N PRO A 594 31.81 -34.44 -37.38
CA PRO A 594 30.44 -33.87 -37.22
C PRO A 594 29.29 -34.91 -36.99
N ARG A 595 28.03 -34.45 -36.81
CA ARG A 595 26.86 -34.72 -37.71
C ARG A 595 25.50 -34.30 -37.13
N GLU A 596 24.68 -33.63 -37.95
CA GLU A 596 23.23 -33.43 -37.79
C GLU A 596 22.44 -34.38 -38.71
N VAL A 597 21.16 -34.64 -38.39
CA VAL A 597 20.08 -34.91 -39.37
C VAL A 597 18.74 -34.38 -38.82
N ALA A 598 17.93 -33.72 -39.64
CA ALA A 598 16.54 -33.35 -39.34
C ALA A 598 15.55 -34.17 -40.19
N PRO A 599 14.28 -34.34 -39.77
CA PRO A 599 13.21 -34.15 -40.75
C PRO A 599 11.85 -33.59 -40.24
N ALA A 600 11.27 -32.77 -41.13
CA ALA A 600 9.86 -32.65 -41.56
C ALA A 600 8.65 -33.09 -40.70
N SER A 601 7.59 -32.29 -40.79
CA SER A 601 6.20 -32.63 -40.42
C SER A 601 5.54 -33.63 -41.38
N PRO A 602 4.54 -34.40 -40.90
CA PRO A 602 3.43 -34.85 -41.72
C PRO A 602 2.06 -34.42 -41.16
N THR A 603 1.22 -33.84 -42.02
CA THR A 603 -0.19 -33.55 -41.72
C THR A 603 -1.06 -34.74 -42.13
N ILE A 604 -1.80 -35.35 -41.20
CA ILE A 604 -2.97 -36.19 -41.53
C ILE A 604 -4.11 -35.91 -40.54
N ALA A 605 -5.28 -35.58 -41.08
CA ALA A 605 -6.58 -35.74 -40.44
C ALA A 605 -7.50 -36.45 -41.44
N PRO A 606 -8.27 -37.47 -41.01
CA PRO A 606 -9.73 -37.32 -41.02
C PRO A 606 -10.45 -37.97 -39.82
N GLY A 607 -11.63 -37.46 -39.45
CA GLY A 607 -12.62 -38.17 -38.60
C GLY A 607 -13.60 -39.01 -39.46
N PRO A 608 -14.87 -39.26 -39.05
CA PRO A 608 -15.54 -39.03 -37.75
C PRO A 608 -16.40 -40.26 -37.27
N ARG A 609 -17.38 -40.03 -36.35
CA ARG A 609 -18.49 -40.90 -35.83
C ARG A 609 -18.26 -41.60 -34.47
N GLU A 610 -19.05 -41.27 -33.42
CA GLU A 610 -20.37 -41.82 -32.98
C GLU A 610 -20.24 -43.26 -32.41
N VAL A 611 -20.85 -43.72 -31.28
CA VAL A 611 -22.12 -43.40 -30.57
C VAL A 611 -21.96 -43.58 -29.03
N ALA A 612 -22.91 -43.09 -28.21
CA ALA A 612 -23.05 -43.37 -26.76
C ALA A 612 -23.94 -44.62 -26.45
N PRO A 613 -24.63 -44.75 -25.29
CA PRO A 613 -24.15 -45.23 -23.98
C PRO A 613 -24.87 -46.51 -23.47
N ALA A 614 -24.41 -47.14 -22.38
CA ALA A 614 -25.23 -48.01 -21.53
C ALA A 614 -24.63 -48.27 -20.12
N SER A 615 -25.47 -48.27 -19.09
CA SER A 615 -25.17 -48.79 -17.73
C SER A 615 -25.45 -50.30 -17.64
N PRO A 616 -25.03 -50.97 -16.55
CA PRO A 616 -26.07 -51.66 -15.77
C PRO A 616 -25.92 -51.53 -14.24
N THR A 617 -27.05 -51.67 -13.54
CA THR A 617 -27.20 -51.78 -12.08
C THR A 617 -27.63 -53.21 -11.72
N ILE A 618 -27.24 -53.75 -10.56
CA ILE A 618 -28.06 -54.65 -9.70
C ILE A 618 -27.35 -54.87 -8.34
N ALA A 619 -28.13 -55.09 -7.27
CA ALA A 619 -27.71 -55.23 -5.87
C ALA A 619 -27.49 -56.70 -5.43
N PRO A 620 -27.11 -56.93 -4.15
CA PRO A 620 -28.00 -57.60 -3.19
C PRO A 620 -28.05 -56.88 -1.83
N GLU A 621 -29.21 -56.62 -1.22
CA GLU A 621 -30.06 -57.48 -0.36
C GLU A 621 -29.69 -57.56 1.13
N SER A 622 -30.73 -57.66 1.97
CA SER A 622 -30.71 -57.52 3.44
C SER A 622 -30.93 -58.85 4.16
N GLN A 623 -30.49 -58.97 5.42
CA GLN A 623 -31.36 -59.39 6.56
C GLN A 623 -30.63 -59.33 7.92
N ALA A 624 -31.41 -59.26 8.99
CA ALA A 624 -30.95 -59.19 10.39
C ALA A 624 -31.14 -60.54 11.12
N ILE A 625 -30.80 -60.62 12.42
CA ILE A 625 -31.66 -61.11 13.56
C ILE A 625 -30.85 -61.64 14.79
N THR A 626 -31.21 -61.17 16.01
CA THR A 626 -31.00 -61.76 17.39
C THR A 626 -29.57 -61.94 17.98
N ARG A 627 -29.31 -62.01 19.31
CA ARG A 627 -30.02 -61.64 20.59
C ARG A 627 -29.02 -61.70 21.78
N THR A 628 -29.52 -61.38 23.00
CA THR A 628 -29.00 -61.64 24.37
C THR A 628 -28.21 -60.50 25.04
N LEU A 629 -28.39 -60.14 26.33
CA LEU A 629 -29.39 -60.53 27.36
C LEU A 629 -29.55 -59.39 28.43
N ASP A 630 -30.66 -59.42 29.18
CA ASP A 630 -31.19 -58.45 30.18
C ASP A 630 -30.64 -58.65 31.65
N PRO A 631 -31.14 -58.01 32.75
CA PRO A 631 -31.17 -56.56 33.12
C PRO A 631 -30.92 -56.34 34.66
N LEU A 632 -31.54 -55.29 35.28
CA LEU A 632 -31.95 -55.02 36.70
C LEU A 632 -31.64 -53.55 37.11
N HIS A 633 -32.30 -52.79 38.01
CA HIS A 633 -33.55 -52.80 38.83
C HIS A 633 -34.20 -51.38 38.66
N GLN A 634 -35.52 -51.14 38.59
CA GLN A 634 -36.61 -51.14 39.60
C GLN A 634 -36.55 -50.11 40.77
N HIS A 635 -37.36 -49.04 40.69
CA HIS A 635 -38.59 -48.75 41.48
C HIS A 635 -39.16 -47.34 41.11
N SER A 636 -40.46 -47.10 40.81
CA SER A 636 -41.67 -47.05 41.68
C SER A 636 -41.63 -45.91 42.72
N ALA A 637 -42.62 -45.03 42.99
CA ALA A 637 -44.03 -44.80 42.59
C ALA A 637 -44.40 -43.31 42.98
N GLN A 638 -45.19 -42.48 42.27
CA GLN A 638 -46.67 -42.42 42.03
C GLN A 638 -47.44 -41.44 42.98
N LEU A 639 -48.55 -40.84 42.47
CA LEU A 639 -49.61 -40.03 43.18
C LEU A 639 -49.25 -38.57 43.55
N GLN A 640 -50.13 -37.57 43.64
CA GLN A 640 -51.39 -37.13 42.97
C GLN A 640 -51.83 -35.79 43.67
N ASN A 641 -52.51 -34.89 42.94
CA ASN A 641 -53.19 -33.64 43.40
C ASN A 641 -54.33 -33.89 44.45
N PRO A 642 -55.15 -32.92 45.01
CA PRO A 642 -55.42 -31.51 44.60
C PRO A 642 -55.76 -30.44 45.72
N LEU A 643 -56.15 -29.20 45.31
CA LEU A 643 -56.96 -28.14 46.01
C LEU A 643 -56.37 -27.42 47.26
N GLY A 644 -56.63 -26.13 47.57
CA GLY A 644 -57.33 -25.03 46.87
C GLY A 644 -57.52 -23.75 47.77
N THR A 645 -57.87 -22.59 47.17
CA THR A 645 -58.28 -21.28 47.81
C THR A 645 -57.24 -20.50 48.66
N SER A 646 -57.14 -19.15 48.71
CA SER A 646 -57.86 -18.01 48.07
C SER A 646 -57.04 -16.68 48.07
N THR A 647 -57.59 -15.63 47.42
CA THR A 647 -57.39 -14.17 47.64
C THR A 647 -56.09 -13.43 47.26
N SER A 648 -56.10 -12.85 46.04
CA SER A 648 -55.81 -11.44 45.67
C SER A 648 -54.53 -10.69 46.13
N GLY A 649 -53.75 -10.18 45.15
CA GLY A 649 -52.90 -8.99 45.34
C GLY A 649 -51.71 -8.81 44.37
N ASN A 650 -51.88 -7.94 43.34
CA ASN A 650 -50.90 -7.14 42.58
C ASN A 650 -49.43 -7.57 42.31
N CYS A 651 -49.05 -7.35 41.03
CA CYS A 651 -47.72 -7.06 40.48
C CYS A 651 -46.58 -8.11 40.61
N PRO A 652 -45.93 -8.51 39.48
CA PRO A 652 -44.75 -9.37 39.52
C PRO A 652 -43.48 -8.56 39.75
N ASP A 653 -42.60 -9.06 40.61
CA ASP A 653 -41.21 -8.59 40.73
C ASP A 653 -40.22 -9.73 40.51
N THR A 654 -39.03 -9.35 40.06
CA THR A 654 -37.85 -10.10 39.63
C THR A 654 -37.64 -11.54 40.12
N SER A 655 -37.50 -12.46 39.14
CA SER A 655 -36.37 -13.42 39.06
C SER A 655 -36.26 -13.91 37.61
N GLY A 656 -35.09 -14.14 37.02
CA GLY A 656 -33.74 -14.12 37.59
C GLY A 656 -32.84 -15.18 36.94
N ASN A 657 -32.98 -15.43 35.64
CA ASN A 657 -32.17 -16.43 34.93
C ASN A 657 -30.92 -15.78 34.34
N TYR A 658 -29.75 -16.30 34.74
CA TYR A 658 -28.44 -15.91 34.23
C TYR A 658 -28.31 -16.27 32.75
N SER A 659 -28.39 -15.27 31.86
CA SER A 659 -27.59 -15.27 30.63
C SER A 659 -26.28 -14.54 30.92
N GLY A 660 -25.16 -15.11 30.47
CA GLY A 660 -23.88 -14.41 30.56
C GLY A 660 -23.87 -13.23 29.60
N ASN A 661 -23.81 -12.00 30.13
CA ASN A 661 -23.54 -10.82 29.31
C ASN A 661 -22.18 -11.01 28.59
N PRO A 662 -22.10 -10.84 27.26
CA PRO A 662 -20.81 -10.65 26.62
C PRO A 662 -20.20 -9.34 27.14
N THR A 663 -18.94 -9.38 27.56
CA THR A 663 -18.16 -8.17 27.84
C THR A 663 -18.06 -7.35 26.56
N GLY A 664 -18.67 -6.15 26.54
CA GLY A 664 -18.78 -5.34 25.33
C GLY A 664 -17.43 -5.02 24.70
N SER A 665 -17.27 -5.34 23.41
CA SER A 665 -16.12 -4.91 22.62
C SER A 665 -16.29 -3.46 22.19
N ASN A 666 -15.37 -2.59 22.61
CA ASN A 666 -15.31 -1.19 22.15
C ASN A 666 -14.68 -1.11 20.74
N SER A 667 -15.25 -1.86 19.79
CA SER A 667 -14.77 -1.92 18.40
C SER A 667 -15.39 -0.82 17.54
N PHE A 668 -14.68 -0.42 16.48
CA PHE A 668 -15.16 0.57 15.51
C PHE A 668 -16.48 0.13 14.85
N ALA A 669 -16.57 -1.14 14.43
CA ALA A 669 -17.73 -1.70 13.75
C ALA A 669 -18.99 -1.71 14.61
N ALA A 670 -18.84 -1.88 15.94
CA ALA A 670 -19.94 -1.84 16.90
C ALA A 670 -20.49 -0.42 17.15
N ASN A 671 -19.71 0.63 16.87
CA ASN A 671 -20.05 2.02 17.17
C ASN A 671 -20.32 2.89 15.92
N ASN A 672 -20.07 2.38 14.72
CA ASN A 672 -20.31 3.11 13.47
C ASN A 672 -21.74 2.86 12.94
N PRO A 673 -22.56 3.89 12.69
CA PRO A 673 -23.98 3.72 12.35
C PRO A 673 -24.21 3.10 10.96
N VAL A 674 -23.30 3.34 10.01
CA VAL A 674 -23.38 2.72 8.67
C VAL A 674 -23.02 1.24 8.75
N SER A 675 -22.01 0.89 9.56
CA SER A 675 -21.64 -0.49 9.85
C SER A 675 -22.81 -1.27 10.47
N GLN A 676 -23.47 -0.68 11.47
CA GLN A 676 -24.67 -1.27 12.10
C GLN A 676 -25.82 -1.48 11.10
N GLY A 677 -26.14 -0.48 10.26
CA GLY A 677 -27.23 -0.58 9.28
C GLY A 677 -26.95 -1.61 8.18
N MET A 678 -25.71 -1.68 7.69
CA MET A 678 -25.25 -2.72 6.75
C MET A 678 -25.40 -4.12 7.36
N GLN A 679 -24.96 -4.29 8.62
CA GLN A 679 -25.05 -5.58 9.29
C GLN A 679 -26.49 -6.03 9.52
N GLN A 680 -27.41 -5.15 9.92
CA GLN A 680 -28.83 -5.49 10.08
C GLN A 680 -29.47 -6.04 8.80
N VAL A 681 -29.07 -5.54 7.64
CA VAL A 681 -29.53 -6.04 6.33
C VAL A 681 -28.90 -7.39 6.02
N LEU A 682 -27.62 -7.56 6.33
CA LEU A 682 -26.92 -8.83 6.16
C LEU A 682 -27.48 -9.93 7.06
N ASP A 683 -27.77 -9.64 8.33
CA ASP A 683 -28.33 -10.59 9.29
C ASP A 683 -29.65 -11.19 8.78
N LEU A 684 -30.52 -10.35 8.19
CA LEU A 684 -31.77 -10.77 7.55
C LEU A 684 -31.55 -11.58 6.26
N LEU A 685 -30.37 -11.51 5.64
CA LEU A 685 -29.97 -12.33 4.49
C LEU A 685 -29.21 -13.62 4.92
N HIS A 686 -28.92 -13.81 6.22
CA HIS A 686 -27.87 -14.73 6.70
C HIS A 686 -28.34 -16.03 7.36
N GLU A 687 -29.64 -16.33 7.45
CA GLU A 687 -30.14 -17.43 8.30
C GLU A 687 -29.58 -18.83 7.97
N HIS A 688 -28.89 -19.01 6.83
CA HIS A 688 -28.15 -20.23 6.50
C HIS A 688 -26.75 -19.99 5.88
N HIS A 689 -25.69 -20.30 6.63
CA HIS A 689 -24.38 -20.85 6.23
C HIS A 689 -23.34 -19.98 5.47
N LEU A 690 -22.93 -18.81 5.98
CA LEU A 690 -21.79 -18.05 5.41
C LEU A 690 -20.41 -18.27 6.08
N GLU A 691 -20.35 -18.93 7.24
CA GLU A 691 -19.11 -19.12 8.01
C GLU A 691 -18.00 -19.87 7.24
N LYS A 692 -18.33 -20.90 6.44
CA LYS A 692 -17.35 -21.76 5.75
C LYS A 692 -16.44 -21.08 4.72
N GLU A 693 -16.77 -19.87 4.27
CA GLU A 693 -15.87 -19.11 3.38
C GLU A 693 -14.94 -18.17 4.17
N ALA A 694 -15.34 -17.77 5.39
CA ALA A 694 -14.55 -16.91 6.26
C ALA A 694 -13.29 -17.62 6.81
N ASP A 695 -13.33 -18.95 6.94
CA ASP A 695 -12.17 -19.79 7.34
C ASP A 695 -10.94 -19.53 6.47
N THR A 696 -11.12 -19.30 5.15
CA THR A 696 -10.02 -18.97 4.24
C THR A 696 -9.41 -17.58 4.51
N LEU A 697 -10.20 -16.68 5.10
CA LEU A 697 -9.78 -15.30 5.41
C LEU A 697 -9.27 -15.13 6.83
N GLU A 698 -9.46 -16.12 7.72
CA GLU A 698 -8.95 -16.05 9.09
C GLU A 698 -7.43 -15.88 9.12
N GLY A 699 -6.69 -16.57 8.24
CA GLY A 699 -5.24 -16.38 8.08
C GLY A 699 -4.86 -14.96 7.62
N PHE A 700 -5.65 -14.36 6.72
CA PHE A 700 -5.46 -12.98 6.30
C PHE A 700 -5.78 -11.99 7.44
N TYR A 701 -6.90 -12.13 8.14
CA TYR A 701 -7.27 -11.27 9.27
C TYR A 701 -6.29 -11.40 10.45
N ALA A 702 -5.81 -12.61 10.73
CA ALA A 702 -4.72 -12.86 11.66
C ALA A 702 -3.44 -12.12 11.25
N SER A 703 -3.11 -12.07 9.95
CA SER A 703 -1.98 -11.28 9.45
C SER A 703 -2.15 -9.78 9.66
N VAL A 704 -3.36 -9.23 9.44
CA VAL A 704 -3.66 -7.80 9.64
C VAL A 704 -3.57 -7.46 11.12
N LYS A 705 -4.18 -8.27 11.99
CA LYS A 705 -4.12 -8.14 13.44
C LYS A 705 -2.68 -8.21 13.94
N MET A 706 -1.94 -9.22 13.50
CA MET A 706 -0.51 -9.38 13.81
C MET A 706 0.29 -8.17 13.32
N ARG A 707 -0.01 -7.58 12.16
CA ARG A 707 0.69 -6.38 11.66
C ARG A 707 0.33 -5.12 12.46
N ALA A 708 -0.90 -4.99 12.95
CA ALA A 708 -1.37 -3.88 13.77
C ALA A 708 -0.95 -3.96 15.25
N GLU A 709 -0.69 -5.16 15.76
CA GLU A 709 -0.27 -5.41 17.15
C GLU A 709 1.06 -4.70 17.50
N GLY A 710 1.06 -3.91 18.57
CA GLY A 710 2.22 -3.10 18.99
C GLY A 710 2.47 -1.83 18.16
N ILE A 711 1.48 -1.36 17.40
CA ILE A 711 1.53 -0.05 16.72
C ILE A 711 0.65 0.95 17.46
N ASP A 712 1.31 1.70 18.33
CA ASP A 712 0.67 2.63 19.27
C ASP A 712 0.41 4.01 18.62
N SER A 713 1.02 4.27 17.45
CA SER A 713 0.90 5.56 16.76
C SER A 713 -0.19 5.56 15.68
N ALA A 714 -1.02 6.61 15.67
CA ALA A 714 -2.03 6.82 14.64
C ALA A 714 -1.42 6.85 13.22
N ALA A 715 -0.23 7.43 13.05
CA ALA A 715 0.50 7.45 11.77
C ALA A 715 0.93 6.04 11.31
N GLY A 716 1.30 5.15 12.22
CA GLY A 716 1.62 3.76 11.90
C GLY A 716 0.38 2.99 11.43
N LYS A 717 -0.74 3.11 12.15
CA LYS A 717 -2.02 2.51 11.73
C LYS A 717 -2.51 3.07 10.39
N GLN A 718 -2.38 4.38 10.16
CA GLN A 718 -2.73 5.01 8.89
C GLN A 718 -1.91 4.44 7.72
N ARG A 719 -0.59 4.20 7.89
CA ARG A 719 0.23 3.55 6.84
C ARG A 719 -0.25 2.15 6.49
N ILE A 720 -0.65 1.35 7.49
CA ILE A 720 -1.24 0.01 7.27
C ILE A 720 -2.55 0.13 6.48
N VAL A 721 -3.41 1.09 6.80
CA VAL A 721 -4.66 1.33 6.06
C VAL A 721 -4.40 1.79 4.62
N VAL A 722 -3.40 2.64 4.38
CA VAL A 722 -2.98 3.04 3.02
C VAL A 722 -2.44 1.84 2.23
N GLU A 723 -1.63 0.99 2.84
CA GLU A 723 -1.09 -0.19 2.17
C GLU A 723 -2.15 -1.26 1.90
N LEU A 724 -3.12 -1.45 2.80
CA LEU A 724 -4.33 -2.24 2.55
C LEU A 724 -5.16 -1.65 1.40
N TYR A 725 -5.24 -0.33 1.29
CA TYR A 725 -5.91 0.29 0.15
C TYR A 725 -5.21 0.00 -1.18
N ASP A 726 -3.91 0.31 -1.27
CA ASP A 726 -3.15 0.22 -2.52
C ASP A 726 -2.91 -1.23 -2.98
N LYS A 727 -2.68 -2.18 -2.06
CA LYS A 727 -2.35 -3.58 -2.40
C LYS A 727 -3.52 -4.55 -2.34
N PHE A 728 -4.49 -4.32 -1.46
CA PHE A 728 -5.58 -5.26 -1.21
C PHE A 728 -6.90 -4.76 -1.84
N PHE A 729 -7.46 -3.63 -1.39
CA PHE A 729 -8.76 -3.16 -1.88
C PHE A 729 -8.76 -2.82 -3.37
N ARG A 730 -7.69 -2.20 -3.87
CA ARG A 730 -7.51 -1.87 -5.29
C ARG A 730 -7.54 -3.08 -6.22
N ASN A 731 -6.97 -4.21 -5.76
CA ASN A 731 -6.83 -5.43 -6.55
C ASN A 731 -8.07 -6.34 -6.40
N ALA A 732 -8.67 -6.38 -5.20
CA ALA A 732 -9.90 -7.11 -4.93
C ALA A 732 -11.12 -6.54 -5.68
N PHE A 733 -11.21 -5.20 -5.78
CA PHE A 733 -12.36 -4.50 -6.36
C PHE A 733 -11.91 -3.52 -7.47
N PRO A 734 -11.37 -3.98 -8.61
CA PRO A 734 -10.71 -3.12 -9.59
C PRO A 734 -11.69 -2.20 -10.33
N ARG A 735 -12.84 -2.72 -10.80
CA ARG A 735 -13.90 -1.92 -11.45
C ARG A 735 -14.43 -0.82 -10.55
N MET A 736 -14.64 -1.17 -9.27
CA MET A 736 -15.05 -0.21 -8.27
C MET A 736 -13.94 0.82 -8.07
N THR A 737 -12.70 0.41 -7.82
CA THR A 737 -11.57 1.33 -7.58
C THR A 737 -11.32 2.32 -8.73
N GLU A 738 -11.51 1.90 -9.99
CA GLU A 738 -11.45 2.80 -11.15
C GLU A 738 -12.58 3.85 -11.18
N ARG A 739 -13.76 3.54 -10.61
CA ARG A 739 -14.86 4.47 -10.34
C ARG A 739 -14.65 5.31 -9.06
N LEU A 740 -14.13 4.72 -7.98
CA LEU A 740 -13.99 5.34 -6.66
C LEU A 740 -13.02 6.53 -6.66
N GLY A 741 -11.94 6.46 -7.45
CA GLY A 741 -11.03 7.58 -7.66
C GLY A 741 -10.43 8.18 -6.38
N ILE A 742 -10.27 7.41 -5.30
CA ILE A 742 -9.77 7.91 -4.01
C ILE A 742 -8.35 8.43 -4.18
N VAL A 743 -8.16 9.74 -3.99
CA VAL A 743 -6.86 10.41 -4.09
C VAL A 743 -6.34 10.80 -2.72
N TYR A 744 -5.20 10.22 -2.31
CA TYR A 744 -4.46 10.72 -1.16
C TYR A 744 -3.88 12.09 -1.46
N THR A 745 -4.38 13.11 -0.77
CA THR A 745 -3.92 14.49 -0.90
C THR A 745 -2.60 14.65 -0.15
N PRO A 746 -1.53 15.21 -0.77
CA PRO A 746 -0.24 15.42 -0.10
C PRO A 746 -0.40 16.26 1.16
N VAL A 747 0.31 15.89 2.23
CA VAL A 747 0.18 16.54 3.55
C VAL A 747 0.60 18.02 3.47
N GLU A 748 1.60 18.34 2.65
CA GLU A 748 2.09 19.70 2.42
C GLU A 748 1.00 20.59 1.82
N VAL A 749 0.20 20.05 0.90
CA VAL A 749 -0.95 20.75 0.28
C VAL A 749 -2.07 20.97 1.31
N VAL A 750 -2.39 19.95 2.10
CA VAL A 750 -3.42 20.01 3.14
C VAL A 750 -3.06 21.02 4.23
N ASP A 751 -1.83 20.92 4.76
CA ASP A 751 -1.34 21.81 5.81
C ASP A 751 -1.27 23.26 5.32
N PHE A 752 -0.81 23.51 4.09
CA PHE A 752 -0.81 24.85 3.50
C PHE A 752 -2.22 25.46 3.43
N ILE A 753 -3.22 24.68 3.01
CA ILE A 753 -4.62 25.13 2.98
C ILE A 753 -5.11 25.46 4.39
N LEU A 754 -4.88 24.57 5.37
CA LEU A 754 -5.33 24.76 6.75
C LEU A 754 -4.74 26.02 7.41
N HIS A 755 -3.43 26.20 7.33
CA HIS A 755 -2.76 27.39 7.89
C HIS A 755 -3.17 28.67 7.15
N SER A 756 -3.43 28.59 5.85
CA SER A 756 -3.91 29.74 5.08
C SER A 756 -5.34 30.12 5.41
N ILE A 757 -6.24 29.16 5.63
CA ILE A 757 -7.60 29.44 6.10
C ILE A 757 -7.54 30.08 7.49
N ASP A 758 -6.75 29.56 8.43
CA ASP A 758 -6.63 30.16 9.76
C ASP A 758 -6.06 31.59 9.71
N HIS A 759 -5.05 31.83 8.86
CA HIS A 759 -4.53 33.18 8.61
C HIS A 759 -5.61 34.13 8.05
N LEU A 760 -6.37 33.68 7.04
CA LEU A 760 -7.45 34.47 6.44
C LEU A 760 -8.60 34.72 7.42
N LEU A 761 -8.97 33.74 8.25
CA LEU A 761 -9.99 33.92 9.30
C LEU A 761 -9.58 35.01 10.30
N ARG A 762 -8.31 35.03 10.72
CA ARG A 762 -7.78 36.06 11.63
C ARG A 762 -7.79 37.44 11.00
N LYS A 763 -7.33 37.52 9.74
CA LYS A 763 -7.20 38.77 8.98
C LYS A 763 -8.54 39.40 8.61
N GLU A 764 -9.49 38.58 8.14
CA GLU A 764 -10.73 39.05 7.51
C GLU A 764 -11.92 39.11 8.49
N PHE A 765 -11.94 38.25 9.52
CA PHE A 765 -13.07 38.14 10.47
C PHE A 765 -12.67 38.22 11.95
N GLY A 766 -11.37 38.31 12.27
CA GLY A 766 -10.89 38.26 13.66
C GLY A 766 -11.09 36.90 14.36
N GLN A 767 -11.30 35.83 13.58
CA GLN A 767 -11.60 34.47 14.06
C GLN A 767 -10.42 33.51 13.83
N THR A 768 -10.49 32.32 14.43
CA THR A 768 -9.56 31.19 14.19
C THR A 768 -10.35 29.94 13.84
N LEU A 769 -9.69 28.89 13.34
CA LEU A 769 -10.30 27.57 13.19
C LEU A 769 -10.80 26.98 14.53
N GLY A 770 -10.19 27.36 15.66
CA GLY A 770 -10.62 26.99 17.01
C GLY A 770 -11.81 27.79 17.57
N SER A 771 -12.13 28.95 16.98
CA SER A 771 -13.16 29.86 17.52
C SER A 771 -14.56 29.24 17.47
N ARG A 772 -15.30 29.33 18.59
CA ARG A 772 -16.68 28.81 18.71
C ARG A 772 -17.61 29.43 17.66
N GLY A 773 -18.48 28.61 17.06
CA GLY A 773 -19.37 28.99 15.96
C GLY A 773 -18.72 28.95 14.57
N VAL A 774 -17.40 28.74 14.46
CA VAL A 774 -16.72 28.51 13.18
C VAL A 774 -16.93 27.06 12.76
N HIS A 775 -18.05 26.79 12.10
CA HIS A 775 -18.35 25.50 11.49
C HIS A 775 -17.43 25.25 10.27
N ILE A 776 -16.78 24.09 10.27
CA ILE A 776 -15.83 23.62 9.24
C ILE A 776 -16.42 22.38 8.57
N LEU A 777 -16.55 22.39 7.24
CA LEU A 777 -17.05 21.26 6.46
C LEU A 777 -16.03 20.82 5.40
N ASP A 778 -15.75 19.52 5.38
CA ASP A 778 -15.10 18.81 4.27
C ASP A 778 -16.16 18.00 3.48
N PRO A 779 -16.67 18.52 2.36
CA PRO A 779 -17.75 17.90 1.60
C PRO A 779 -17.32 16.66 0.77
N PHE A 780 -16.02 16.39 0.68
CA PHE A 780 -15.44 15.30 -0.13
C PHE A 780 -14.22 14.71 0.58
N THR A 781 -14.42 14.18 1.79
CA THR A 781 -13.30 13.98 2.73
C THR A 781 -12.33 12.86 2.33
N GLY A 782 -12.73 11.96 1.45
CA GLY A 782 -11.92 10.83 1.00
C GLY A 782 -11.53 9.98 2.19
N THR A 783 -10.23 9.93 2.49
CA THR A 783 -9.67 9.19 3.64
C THR A 783 -9.60 10.01 4.93
N GLY A 784 -10.33 11.13 5.01
CA GLY A 784 -10.40 12.00 6.18
C GLY A 784 -9.19 12.91 6.36
N THR A 785 -8.35 13.08 5.33
CA THR A 785 -7.00 13.68 5.48
C THR A 785 -7.06 15.13 5.98
N PHE A 786 -7.94 15.98 5.43
CA PHE A 786 -8.05 17.37 5.87
C PHE A 786 -8.48 17.48 7.34
N ILE A 787 -9.48 16.70 7.77
CA ILE A 787 -9.95 16.72 9.15
C ILE A 787 -8.91 16.12 10.11
N THR A 788 -8.26 15.03 9.72
CA THR A 788 -7.14 14.42 10.46
C THR A 788 -6.00 15.42 10.66
N ARG A 789 -5.59 16.14 9.60
CA ARG A 789 -4.55 17.17 9.68
C ARG A 789 -5.01 18.41 10.45
N LEU A 790 -6.26 18.84 10.33
CA LEU A 790 -6.84 19.90 11.16
C LEU A 790 -6.68 19.57 12.65
N ILE A 791 -7.09 18.37 13.06
CA ILE A 791 -6.94 17.89 14.45
C ILE A 791 -5.46 17.81 14.85
N GLN A 792 -4.56 17.35 13.98
CA GLN A 792 -3.14 17.23 14.30
C GLN A 792 -2.38 18.57 14.29
N SER A 793 -2.82 19.55 13.50
CA SER A 793 -2.06 20.76 13.12
C SER A 793 -1.55 21.62 14.27
N GLY A 794 -2.33 21.76 15.34
CA GLY A 794 -2.10 22.80 16.36
C GLY A 794 -3.10 23.96 16.30
N LEU A 795 -3.81 24.14 15.18
CA LEU A 795 -4.66 25.33 14.92
C LEU A 795 -5.94 25.40 15.78
N ILE A 796 -6.37 24.27 16.35
CA ILE A 796 -7.42 24.19 17.37
C ILE A 796 -6.77 23.79 18.69
N THR A 797 -6.96 24.56 19.77
CA THR A 797 -6.34 24.25 21.06
C THR A 797 -6.91 22.95 21.67
N PRO A 798 -6.17 22.22 22.53
CA PRO A 798 -6.68 21.04 23.23
C PRO A 798 -7.95 21.29 24.07
N GLU A 799 -8.17 22.55 24.47
CA GLU A 799 -9.34 23.01 25.21
C GLU A 799 -10.58 23.20 24.32
N GLU A 800 -10.40 23.74 23.11
CA GLU A 800 -11.48 23.93 22.12
C GLU A 800 -11.85 22.64 21.39
N LEU A 801 -10.89 21.72 21.23
CA LEU A 801 -11.01 20.54 20.38
C LEU A 801 -12.21 19.62 20.71
N PRO A 802 -12.56 19.32 21.98
CA PRO A 802 -13.71 18.45 22.28
C PRO A 802 -15.04 19.02 21.79
N ASP A 803 -15.29 20.31 21.99
CA ASP A 803 -16.52 20.97 21.53
C ASP A 803 -16.54 21.06 20.00
N LYS A 804 -15.40 21.35 19.37
CA LYS A 804 -15.22 21.35 17.91
C LYS A 804 -15.52 19.99 17.29
N TYR A 805 -14.88 18.93 17.79
CA TYR A 805 -15.02 17.56 17.30
C TYR A 805 -16.47 17.06 17.41
N GLN A 806 -17.17 17.44 18.48
CA GLN A 806 -18.52 16.97 18.73
C GLN A 806 -19.60 17.73 17.92
N HIS A 807 -19.38 19.01 17.57
CA HIS A 807 -20.44 19.88 17.04
C HIS A 807 -20.10 20.74 15.80
N GLU A 808 -18.84 21.14 15.61
CA GLU A 808 -18.45 22.19 14.66
C GLU A 808 -17.54 21.71 13.52
N ILE A 809 -17.07 20.46 13.56
CA ILE A 809 -16.32 19.81 12.47
C ILE A 809 -17.24 18.79 11.76
N HIS A 810 -17.33 18.89 10.44
CA HIS A 810 -18.26 18.12 9.60
C HIS A 810 -17.52 17.52 8.40
N ALA A 811 -17.91 16.31 7.99
CA ALA A 811 -17.28 15.60 6.87
C ALA A 811 -18.30 14.73 6.10
N ASN A 812 -18.22 14.73 4.77
CA ASN A 812 -19.05 13.88 3.92
C ASN A 812 -18.18 13.00 3.02
N GLU A 813 -18.66 11.78 2.78
CA GLU A 813 -18.08 10.86 1.81
C GLU A 813 -19.20 10.02 1.17
N ILE A 814 -19.10 9.75 -0.14
CA ILE A 814 -20.07 8.93 -0.88
C ILE A 814 -19.62 7.46 -0.94
N VAL A 815 -18.31 7.22 -0.85
CA VAL A 815 -17.69 5.90 -0.98
C VAL A 815 -17.56 5.20 0.38
N LEU A 816 -18.26 4.07 0.54
CA LEU A 816 -18.31 3.30 1.80
C LEU A 816 -16.94 2.99 2.43
N LEU A 817 -15.98 2.53 1.63
CA LEU A 817 -14.64 2.21 2.10
C LEU A 817 -13.87 3.46 2.55
N ALA A 818 -13.97 4.56 1.80
CA ALA A 818 -13.32 5.82 2.16
C ALA A 818 -13.96 6.41 3.43
N TYR A 819 -15.28 6.33 3.56
CA TYR A 819 -16.03 6.72 4.76
C TYR A 819 -15.52 5.99 6.02
N TYR A 820 -15.34 4.65 5.97
CA TYR A 820 -14.78 3.92 7.10
C TYR A 820 -13.34 4.35 7.43
N ILE A 821 -12.49 4.50 6.40
CA ILE A 821 -11.10 4.98 6.58
C ILE A 821 -11.07 6.40 7.20
N ALA A 822 -11.95 7.29 6.76
CA ALA A 822 -12.05 8.66 7.25
C ALA A 822 -12.51 8.70 8.71
N ALA A 823 -13.61 8.01 9.06
CA ALA A 823 -14.11 7.95 10.43
C ALA A 823 -13.01 7.46 11.39
N VAL A 824 -12.39 6.33 11.05
CA VAL A 824 -11.24 5.74 11.75
C VAL A 824 -10.07 6.72 11.92
N ASN A 825 -9.64 7.39 10.85
CA ASN A 825 -8.48 8.28 10.90
C ASN A 825 -8.75 9.52 11.75
N ILE A 826 -9.97 10.08 11.66
CA ILE A 826 -10.41 11.24 12.43
C ILE A 826 -10.51 10.90 13.92
N GLU A 827 -11.13 9.77 14.25
CA GLU A 827 -11.24 9.25 15.61
C GLU A 827 -9.85 8.97 16.20
N ALA A 828 -8.98 8.25 15.49
CA ALA A 828 -7.61 7.96 15.94
C ALA A 828 -6.79 9.23 16.17
N ALA A 829 -6.95 10.26 15.31
CA ALA A 829 -6.28 11.55 15.49
C ALA A 829 -6.78 12.31 16.71
N TYR A 830 -8.08 12.30 16.98
CA TYR A 830 -8.67 12.91 18.17
C TYR A 830 -8.16 12.24 19.45
N HIS A 831 -8.26 10.90 19.55
CA HIS A 831 -7.80 10.17 20.74
C HIS A 831 -6.29 10.30 20.94
N GLY A 832 -5.48 10.29 19.87
CA GLY A 832 -4.04 10.50 19.95
C GLY A 832 -3.66 11.90 20.49
N ARG A 833 -4.47 12.92 20.21
CA ARG A 833 -4.26 14.29 20.71
C ARG A 833 -4.77 14.49 22.15
N MET A 834 -5.84 13.80 22.55
CA MET A 834 -6.41 13.90 23.89
C MET A 834 -5.77 12.96 24.92
N GLY A 835 -5.29 11.79 24.50
CA GLY A 835 -4.74 10.74 25.38
C GLY A 835 -3.53 11.18 26.20
N GLY A 836 -2.75 12.16 25.74
CA GLY A 836 -1.63 12.73 26.49
C GLY A 836 -2.01 13.48 27.78
N ARG A 837 -3.30 13.74 28.04
CA ARG A 837 -3.80 14.39 29.28
C ARG A 837 -4.60 13.47 30.20
N MET A 838 -5.03 12.30 29.73
CA MET A 838 -5.74 11.32 30.54
C MET A 838 -4.82 10.15 30.87
N GLY A 839 -4.22 10.16 32.05
CA GLY A 839 -3.35 9.08 32.55
C GLY A 839 -4.10 7.80 32.94
N GLY A 840 -4.95 7.29 32.04
CA GLY A 840 -5.79 6.10 32.23
C GLY A 840 -5.84 5.25 30.97
N GLN A 841 -6.25 3.99 31.11
CA GLN A 841 -6.31 3.03 30.01
C GLN A 841 -7.26 3.51 28.91
N MET A 842 -6.84 3.34 27.65
CA MET A 842 -7.55 3.83 26.46
C MET A 842 -8.90 3.14 26.20
N GLY A 843 -9.18 2.02 26.88
CA GLY A 843 -10.37 1.19 26.67
C GLY A 843 -11.71 1.87 27.01
N ASP A 844 -11.77 2.64 28.10
CA ASP A 844 -13.07 3.13 28.65
C ASP A 844 -13.52 4.50 28.08
N ASN A 845 -12.76 5.11 27.16
CA ASN A 845 -12.97 6.52 26.74
C ASN A 845 -13.05 6.74 25.21
N TYR A 846 -13.31 5.70 24.42
CA TYR A 846 -13.51 5.85 22.97
C TYR A 846 -14.75 6.71 22.65
N ARG A 847 -14.60 7.65 21.72
CA ARG A 847 -15.65 8.57 21.24
C ARG A 847 -15.73 8.55 19.71
N PRO A 848 -16.79 7.97 19.12
CA PRO A 848 -16.96 7.98 17.66
C PRO A 848 -17.12 9.42 17.15
N PHE A 849 -16.77 9.69 15.90
CA PHE A 849 -16.89 11.01 15.31
C PHE A 849 -18.33 11.26 14.84
N PRO A 850 -19.10 12.20 15.43
CA PRO A 850 -20.51 12.41 15.08
C PRO A 850 -20.69 13.26 13.81
N GLY A 851 -19.64 13.93 13.34
CA GLY A 851 -19.68 14.88 12.22
C GLY A 851 -19.53 14.25 10.83
N ILE A 852 -19.21 12.95 10.72
CA ILE A 852 -19.09 12.25 9.44
C ILE A 852 -20.40 11.61 8.99
N CYS A 853 -20.77 11.85 7.73
CA CYS A 853 -21.94 11.27 7.04
C CYS A 853 -21.50 10.45 5.81
N LEU A 854 -22.17 9.32 5.56
CA LEU A 854 -22.15 8.67 4.26
C LEU A 854 -23.26 9.32 3.40
N THR A 855 -22.88 10.13 2.42
CA THR A 855 -23.82 10.91 1.60
C THR A 855 -23.18 11.43 0.32
N ASP A 856 -23.99 11.63 -0.72
CA ASP A 856 -23.63 12.49 -1.85
C ASP A 856 -23.94 13.95 -1.47
N THR A 857 -22.89 14.75 -1.28
CA THR A 857 -23.02 16.16 -0.91
C THR A 857 -23.83 16.97 -1.93
N PHE A 858 -23.85 16.59 -3.22
CA PHE A 858 -24.66 17.29 -4.22
C PHE A 858 -26.14 16.90 -4.09
N GLN A 859 -26.45 15.59 -4.03
CA GLN A 859 -27.82 15.09 -3.93
C GLN A 859 -28.54 15.54 -2.64
N MET A 860 -27.80 15.67 -1.53
CA MET A 860 -28.31 16.06 -0.20
C MET A 860 -29.16 17.36 -0.19
N TYR A 861 -29.03 18.22 -1.21
CA TYR A 861 -29.75 19.49 -1.34
C TYR A 861 -30.78 19.52 -2.49
N GLU A 862 -30.87 18.45 -3.29
CA GLU A 862 -31.83 18.33 -4.40
C GLU A 862 -33.22 17.85 -3.92
N THR A 863 -33.27 17.00 -2.90
CA THR A 863 -34.49 16.41 -2.34
C THR A 863 -34.50 16.44 -0.81
N ASP A 864 -35.68 16.28 -0.20
CA ASP A 864 -35.83 16.10 1.25
C ASP A 864 -35.78 14.61 1.63
N ASP A 865 -35.08 14.28 2.73
CA ASP A 865 -34.93 12.91 3.23
C ASP A 865 -36.29 12.32 3.64
N ARG A 866 -36.77 11.35 2.85
CA ARG A 866 -38.09 10.73 2.95
C ARG A 866 -38.09 9.35 3.60
N ILE A 867 -36.96 8.65 3.63
CA ILE A 867 -36.84 7.26 4.11
C ILE A 867 -35.85 7.21 5.28
N ARG A 868 -36.23 6.53 6.38
CA ARG A 868 -35.46 6.42 7.63
C ARG A 868 -35.79 5.11 8.36
N ASP A 869 -35.13 4.02 8.01
CA ASP A 869 -35.35 2.69 8.61
C ASP A 869 -34.03 2.10 9.12
N LYS A 870 -33.12 1.67 8.23
CA LYS A 870 -31.88 0.94 8.58
C LYS A 870 -30.67 1.85 8.81
N LEU A 871 -30.65 3.04 8.21
CA LEU A 871 -29.55 4.01 8.32
C LEU A 871 -29.93 5.25 9.15
N LYS A 872 -30.97 5.14 10.00
CA LYS A 872 -31.55 6.26 10.76
C LYS A 872 -30.54 7.23 11.38
N GLU A 873 -29.46 6.77 12.01
CA GLU A 873 -28.48 7.70 12.59
C GLU A 873 -27.63 8.43 11.53
N ASN A 874 -27.32 7.81 10.39
CA ASN A 874 -26.71 8.51 9.26
C ASN A 874 -27.64 9.59 8.72
N SER A 875 -28.94 9.30 8.57
CA SER A 875 -29.95 10.28 8.17
C SER A 875 -30.08 11.41 9.20
N ASP A 876 -30.11 11.10 10.51
CA ASP A 876 -30.15 12.12 11.57
C ASP A 876 -28.88 13.00 11.57
N ARG A 877 -27.70 12.45 11.25
CA ARG A 877 -26.45 13.21 11.06
C ARG A 877 -26.55 14.15 9.85
N ARG A 878 -27.03 13.68 8.69
CA ARG A 878 -27.27 14.52 7.49
C ARG A 878 -28.22 15.67 7.80
N ILE A 879 -29.36 15.39 8.43
CA ILE A 879 -30.39 16.41 8.74
C ILE A 879 -29.82 17.51 9.62
N ARG A 880 -29.02 17.16 10.64
CA ARG A 880 -28.32 18.14 11.48
C ARG A 880 -27.37 19.02 10.64
N GLN A 881 -26.59 18.43 9.74
CA GLN A 881 -25.65 19.14 8.88
C GLN A 881 -26.35 20.03 7.83
N LYS A 882 -27.45 19.54 7.21
CA LYS A 882 -28.30 20.29 6.28
C LYS A 882 -28.94 21.50 6.98
N GLY A 883 -29.33 21.35 8.24
CA GLY A 883 -29.91 22.40 9.08
C GLY A 883 -28.93 23.48 9.60
N LEU A 884 -27.61 23.34 9.36
CA LEU A 884 -26.63 24.35 9.75
C LEU A 884 -26.80 25.63 8.92
N LYS A 885 -27.32 26.69 9.55
CA LYS A 885 -27.57 27.98 8.88
C LYS A 885 -26.29 28.66 8.39
N GLU A 886 -25.20 28.54 9.14
CA GLU A 886 -23.91 29.17 8.83
C GLU A 886 -22.80 28.11 8.80
N ILE A 887 -22.06 28.06 7.68
CA ILE A 887 -20.79 27.35 7.58
C ILE A 887 -19.73 28.40 7.25
N ARG A 888 -18.73 28.53 8.12
CA ARG A 888 -17.69 29.58 8.03
C ARG A 888 -16.50 29.14 7.16
N VAL A 889 -16.26 27.83 7.10
CA VAL A 889 -15.16 27.23 6.34
C VAL A 889 -15.65 26.02 5.55
N ILE A 890 -15.36 26.00 4.25
CA ILE A 890 -15.48 24.81 3.40
C ILE A 890 -14.09 24.50 2.85
N LEU A 891 -13.61 23.27 3.00
CA LEU A 891 -12.28 22.86 2.52
C LEU A 891 -12.30 21.47 1.90
N GLY A 892 -11.23 21.04 1.23
CA GLY A 892 -11.11 19.67 0.73
C GLY A 892 -10.45 19.52 -0.64
N ASN A 893 -10.58 18.31 -1.20
CA ASN A 893 -10.13 17.96 -2.55
C ASN A 893 -11.32 17.36 -3.34
N PRO A 894 -12.14 18.18 -4.01
CA PRO A 894 -13.32 17.69 -4.72
C PRO A 894 -12.98 16.76 -5.89
N PRO A 895 -13.87 15.82 -6.28
CA PRO A 895 -13.61 14.87 -7.36
C PRO A 895 -13.47 15.55 -8.73
N TYR A 896 -12.62 15.00 -9.60
CA TYR A 896 -12.37 15.51 -10.96
C TYR A 896 -12.97 14.57 -12.01
N SER A 897 -14.16 14.89 -12.56
CA SER A 897 -14.78 14.11 -13.63
C SER A 897 -15.58 15.00 -14.57
N ALA A 898 -15.03 15.27 -15.75
CA ALA A 898 -15.73 16.00 -16.81
C ALA A 898 -16.75 15.14 -17.55
N ARG A 899 -16.40 13.87 -17.84
CA ARG A 899 -17.18 12.82 -18.53
C ARG A 899 -16.50 11.45 -18.38
N GLN A 900 -17.22 10.37 -18.68
CA GLN A 900 -16.63 9.06 -19.04
C GLN A 900 -15.56 9.17 -20.14
N LYS A 901 -14.56 8.29 -20.12
CA LYS A 901 -13.45 8.32 -21.10
C LYS A 901 -13.89 7.68 -22.43
N ASN A 902 -14.77 6.70 -22.36
CA ASN A 902 -15.34 5.96 -23.46
C ASN A 902 -16.84 5.71 -23.20
N GLU A 903 -17.64 5.68 -24.25
CA GLU A 903 -19.08 5.39 -24.19
C GLU A 903 -19.39 3.92 -23.84
N ASN A 904 -18.37 3.07 -23.91
CA ASN A 904 -18.38 1.70 -23.36
C ASN A 904 -18.19 1.65 -21.84
N ASP A 905 -17.68 2.70 -21.20
CA ASP A 905 -17.44 2.69 -19.74
C ASP A 905 -18.78 2.66 -18.97
N ASN A 906 -19.87 3.08 -19.62
CA ASN A 906 -21.22 3.21 -19.10
C ASN A 906 -21.26 3.87 -17.71
N ASN A 907 -20.65 5.05 -17.66
CA ASN A 907 -20.33 5.77 -16.43
C ASN A 907 -20.54 7.27 -16.64
N GLU A 908 -21.72 7.63 -17.17
CA GLU A 908 -22.10 9.03 -17.37
C GLU A 908 -22.09 9.81 -16.06
N ASN A 909 -21.80 11.11 -16.13
CA ASN A 909 -21.87 11.98 -14.97
C ASN A 909 -23.33 12.12 -14.55
N ILE A 910 -23.60 11.87 -13.27
CA ILE A 910 -24.89 12.11 -12.62
C ILE A 910 -25.35 13.56 -12.86
N GLU A 911 -26.64 13.78 -13.14
CA GLU A 911 -27.27 15.11 -13.22
C GLU A 911 -27.78 15.53 -11.83
N TYR A 912 -27.56 16.80 -11.47
CA TYR A 912 -28.04 17.39 -10.21
C TYR A 912 -28.88 18.61 -10.58
N PRO A 913 -30.21 18.49 -10.75
CA PRO A 913 -31.01 19.50 -11.46
C PRO A 913 -30.91 20.92 -10.91
N GLY A 914 -30.95 21.10 -9.58
CA GLY A 914 -30.80 22.38 -8.90
C GLY A 914 -29.39 22.94 -9.02
N LEU A 915 -28.36 22.14 -8.71
CA LEU A 915 -26.96 22.58 -8.82
C LEU A 915 -26.55 22.88 -10.27
N ASP A 916 -27.01 22.08 -11.23
CA ASP A 916 -26.76 22.29 -12.65
C ASP A 916 -27.55 23.50 -13.19
N GLU A 917 -28.73 23.83 -12.64
CA GLU A 917 -29.42 25.11 -12.91
C GLU A 917 -28.64 26.31 -12.32
N ARG A 918 -28.01 26.16 -11.15
CA ARG A 918 -27.10 27.18 -10.60
C ARG A 918 -25.88 27.40 -11.49
N ILE A 919 -25.30 26.34 -12.05
CA ILE A 919 -24.23 26.47 -13.07
C ILE A 919 -24.78 27.12 -14.36
N ARG A 920 -25.99 26.75 -14.78
CA ARG A 920 -26.65 27.25 -16.00
C ARG A 920 -26.83 28.77 -15.95
N THR A 921 -27.36 29.28 -14.84
CA THR A 921 -27.70 30.70 -14.58
C THR A 921 -26.54 31.56 -14.07
N THR A 922 -25.36 30.97 -13.83
CA THR A 922 -24.16 31.73 -13.45
C THR A 922 -23.07 31.58 -14.50
N TYR A 923 -22.35 30.46 -14.49
CA TYR A 923 -21.16 30.25 -15.33
C TYR A 923 -21.53 30.03 -16.80
N ALA A 924 -22.57 29.23 -17.06
CA ALA A 924 -22.90 28.83 -18.41
C ALA A 924 -23.60 29.94 -19.20
N GLU A 925 -24.40 30.80 -18.59
CA GLU A 925 -25.03 31.94 -19.27
C GLU A 925 -23.98 32.94 -19.77
N ARG A 926 -22.97 33.23 -18.95
CA ARG A 926 -21.93 34.24 -19.23
C ARG A 926 -20.85 33.78 -20.23
N THR A 927 -20.58 32.48 -20.35
CA THR A 927 -19.58 32.00 -21.32
C THR A 927 -20.03 32.16 -22.77
N LYS A 928 -19.11 32.64 -23.62
CA LYS A 928 -19.29 32.71 -25.09
C LYS A 928 -19.03 31.36 -25.78
N ALA A 929 -18.58 30.33 -25.05
CA ALA A 929 -18.32 29.01 -25.60
C ALA A 929 -19.59 28.31 -26.12
N THR A 930 -19.51 27.65 -27.28
CA THR A 930 -20.65 26.94 -27.88
C THR A 930 -20.90 25.56 -27.26
N ASN A 931 -19.84 24.84 -26.86
CA ASN A 931 -19.95 23.56 -26.14
C ASN A 931 -19.72 23.83 -24.65
N LYS A 932 -20.79 23.82 -23.85
CA LYS A 932 -20.76 24.23 -22.44
C LYS A 932 -20.57 23.05 -21.46
N ASN A 933 -20.57 21.81 -21.95
CA ASN A 933 -20.69 20.60 -21.13
C ASN A 933 -19.57 20.42 -20.09
N ALA A 934 -18.34 20.87 -20.33
CA ALA A 934 -17.26 20.71 -19.36
C ALA A 934 -17.28 21.78 -18.24
N LEU A 935 -18.29 22.66 -18.19
CA LEU A 935 -18.64 23.41 -16.98
C LEU A 935 -19.35 22.55 -15.92
N TYR A 936 -19.85 21.37 -16.29
CA TYR A 936 -20.50 20.42 -15.40
C TYR A 936 -19.55 19.30 -14.93
N ASP A 937 -18.23 19.57 -14.96
CA ASP A 937 -17.22 18.75 -14.29
C ASP A 937 -17.44 18.81 -12.77
N SER A 938 -17.32 17.68 -12.07
CA SER A 938 -17.57 17.57 -10.63
C SER A 938 -16.80 18.58 -9.77
N TYR A 939 -15.59 19.02 -10.18
CA TYR A 939 -14.87 20.06 -9.43
C TYR A 939 -15.46 21.46 -9.60
N ILE A 940 -16.12 21.76 -10.73
CA ILE A 940 -16.83 23.03 -10.96
C ILE A 940 -18.18 23.00 -10.24
N ARG A 941 -18.86 21.85 -10.22
CA ARG A 941 -20.01 21.59 -9.34
C ARG A 941 -19.65 21.81 -7.87
N ALA A 942 -18.50 21.31 -7.41
CA ALA A 942 -18.00 21.58 -6.06
C ALA A 942 -17.74 23.07 -5.79
N ILE A 943 -17.15 23.80 -6.74
CA ILE A 943 -16.96 25.26 -6.62
C ILE A 943 -18.31 25.98 -6.52
N ARG A 944 -19.28 25.69 -7.40
CA ARG A 944 -20.62 26.32 -7.37
C ARG A 944 -21.37 26.00 -6.07
N TRP A 945 -21.40 24.72 -5.71
CA TRP A 945 -22.05 24.23 -4.50
C TRP A 945 -21.45 24.88 -3.25
N ALA A 946 -20.12 24.94 -3.12
CA ALA A 946 -19.47 25.57 -1.98
C ALA A 946 -19.70 27.10 -1.95
N SER A 947 -19.70 27.74 -3.12
CA SER A 947 -19.98 29.18 -3.27
C SER A 947 -21.40 29.54 -2.85
N ASP A 948 -22.37 28.66 -3.10
CA ASP A 948 -23.76 28.82 -2.63
C ASP A 948 -23.91 28.39 -1.15
N ARG A 949 -23.27 27.31 -0.71
CA ARG A 949 -23.40 26.75 0.65
C ARG A 949 -22.78 27.61 1.76
N ILE A 950 -21.72 28.36 1.45
CA ILE A 950 -21.03 29.25 2.40
C ILE A 950 -21.77 30.58 2.64
N GLY A 951 -22.82 30.88 1.85
CA GLY A 951 -23.56 32.13 1.94
C GLY A 951 -22.69 33.35 1.58
N ASP A 952 -22.75 34.38 2.42
CA ASP A 952 -22.12 35.69 2.18
C ASP A 952 -20.82 35.93 2.98
N SER A 953 -20.45 35.04 3.90
CA SER A 953 -19.37 35.31 4.86
C SER A 953 -18.59 34.05 5.26
N GLY A 954 -17.37 33.89 4.71
CA GLY A 954 -16.50 32.76 5.02
C GLY A 954 -15.35 32.55 4.05
N VAL A 955 -14.65 31.42 4.22
CA VAL A 955 -13.49 31.01 3.39
C VAL A 955 -13.73 29.62 2.78
N ILE A 956 -13.60 29.51 1.47
CA ILE A 956 -13.49 28.22 0.76
C ILE A 956 -12.01 27.96 0.48
N GLY A 957 -11.50 26.76 0.78
CA GLY A 957 -10.12 26.38 0.46
C GLY A 957 -10.01 25.00 -0.18
N PHE A 958 -9.87 24.95 -1.50
CA PHE A 958 -9.81 23.70 -2.26
C PHE A 958 -8.47 23.51 -2.98
N VAL A 959 -8.09 22.24 -3.19
CA VAL A 959 -7.15 21.84 -4.24
C VAL A 959 -7.93 21.23 -5.41
N THR A 960 -7.80 21.81 -6.61
CA THR A 960 -8.63 21.47 -7.77
C THR A 960 -7.85 21.35 -9.07
N ASN A 961 -8.50 20.82 -10.11
CA ASN A 961 -8.06 20.92 -11.49
C ASN A 961 -8.03 22.40 -11.93
N ALA A 962 -6.85 22.95 -12.19
CA ALA A 962 -6.64 24.35 -12.57
C ALA A 962 -7.05 24.68 -14.02
N GLY A 963 -7.65 23.75 -14.76
CA GLY A 963 -8.06 23.97 -16.15
C GLY A 963 -8.95 25.19 -16.36
N TYR A 964 -9.69 25.61 -15.33
CA TYR A 964 -10.56 26.79 -15.34
C TYR A 964 -9.82 28.14 -15.37
N LEU A 965 -8.52 28.20 -15.02
CA LEU A 965 -7.75 29.46 -15.00
C LEU A 965 -7.50 30.01 -16.42
N GLU A 966 -7.39 29.12 -17.41
CA GLU A 966 -7.00 29.46 -18.78
C GLU A 966 -8.06 29.13 -19.85
N THR A 967 -8.96 28.18 -19.59
CA THR A 967 -9.84 27.69 -20.67
C THR A 967 -10.87 28.74 -21.08
N ASN A 968 -11.03 28.96 -22.39
CA ASN A 968 -12.06 29.83 -22.99
C ASN A 968 -13.50 29.42 -22.64
N LEU A 969 -13.69 28.21 -22.09
CA LEU A 969 -14.98 27.74 -21.58
C LEU A 969 -15.35 28.31 -20.21
N ALA A 970 -14.35 28.68 -19.40
CA ALA A 970 -14.51 29.10 -18.02
C ALA A 970 -14.39 30.62 -17.83
N ASP A 971 -14.47 31.40 -18.91
CA ASP A 971 -14.60 32.86 -18.87
C ASP A 971 -15.77 33.31 -17.98
N GLY A 972 -16.95 32.70 -18.15
CA GLY A 972 -18.12 32.97 -17.31
C GLY A 972 -17.93 32.57 -15.84
N LEU A 973 -17.22 31.47 -15.57
CA LEU A 973 -16.84 31.05 -14.21
C LEU A 973 -15.87 32.05 -13.57
N ARG A 974 -14.81 32.46 -14.29
CA ARG A 974 -13.83 33.45 -13.81
C ARG A 974 -14.47 34.80 -13.49
N GLN A 975 -15.43 35.25 -14.30
CA GLN A 975 -16.21 36.47 -14.05
C GLN A 975 -17.06 36.33 -12.77
N CYS A 976 -17.85 35.27 -12.63
CA CYS A 976 -18.62 35.02 -11.41
C CYS A 976 -17.73 34.96 -10.15
N LEU A 977 -16.58 34.28 -10.21
CA LEU A 977 -15.66 34.22 -9.08
C LEU A 977 -15.10 35.61 -8.69
N ALA A 978 -14.83 36.48 -9.67
CA ALA A 978 -14.38 37.85 -9.40
C ALA A 978 -15.49 38.75 -8.82
N GLU A 979 -16.76 38.50 -9.12
CA GLU A 979 -17.90 39.26 -8.60
C GLU A 979 -18.35 38.76 -7.22
N GLU A 980 -18.40 37.44 -7.00
CA GLU A 980 -18.97 36.82 -5.80
C GLU A 980 -18.04 36.81 -4.58
N PHE A 981 -16.73 37.01 -4.77
CA PHE A 981 -15.73 36.90 -3.71
C PHE A 981 -14.96 38.22 -3.51
N SER A 982 -14.64 38.55 -2.26
CA SER A 982 -13.89 39.77 -1.93
C SER A 982 -12.41 39.64 -2.26
N SER A 983 -11.82 38.46 -2.00
CA SER A 983 -10.43 38.11 -2.31
C SER A 983 -10.31 36.68 -2.80
N LEU A 984 -9.44 36.47 -3.79
CA LEU A 984 -9.13 35.18 -4.37
C LEU A 984 -7.60 35.00 -4.36
N TYR A 985 -7.12 33.95 -3.68
CA TYR A 985 -5.69 33.59 -3.65
C TYR A 985 -5.52 32.27 -4.40
N ILE A 986 -4.82 32.31 -5.54
CA ILE A 986 -4.66 31.20 -6.47
C ILE A 986 -3.18 30.80 -6.55
N LEU A 987 -2.82 29.67 -5.94
CA LEU A 987 -1.49 29.08 -6.06
C LEU A 987 -1.52 28.01 -7.15
N HIS A 988 -1.02 28.34 -8.33
CA HIS A 988 -1.01 27.44 -9.48
C HIS A 988 0.18 26.48 -9.40
N LEU A 989 -0.12 25.20 -9.17
CA LEU A 989 0.85 24.12 -8.99
C LEU A 989 1.23 23.39 -10.28
N ARG A 990 0.60 23.74 -11.40
CA ARG A 990 0.87 23.19 -12.74
C ARG A 990 0.77 21.67 -12.77
N GLY A 991 1.58 20.98 -13.58
CA GLY A 991 1.63 19.51 -13.67
C GLY A 991 0.73 18.90 -14.75
N ASN A 992 0.31 19.67 -15.75
CA ASN A 992 -0.52 19.22 -16.87
C ASN A 992 0.21 18.24 -17.81
N GLN A 993 0.23 16.98 -17.43
CA GLN A 993 0.78 15.89 -18.23
C GLN A 993 -0.24 15.30 -19.22
N ARG A 994 -1.23 16.09 -19.66
CA ARG A 994 -1.93 15.88 -20.95
C ARG A 994 -1.22 16.59 -22.12
N THR A 995 -0.24 17.44 -21.83
CA THR A 995 0.65 18.10 -22.81
C THR A 995 1.82 17.19 -23.20
N SER A 996 2.67 17.64 -24.12
CA SER A 996 3.89 16.93 -24.55
C SER A 996 5.01 17.92 -24.92
N GLY A 997 6.22 17.41 -25.14
CA GLY A 997 7.37 18.24 -25.53
C GLY A 997 7.73 19.28 -24.46
N GLU A 998 8.06 20.49 -24.90
CA GLU A 998 8.53 21.55 -23.99
C GLU A 998 7.50 21.95 -22.93
N LEU A 999 6.21 22.01 -23.29
CA LEU A 999 5.18 22.39 -22.32
C LEU A 999 5.07 21.35 -21.19
N SER A 1000 5.18 20.05 -21.51
CA SER A 1000 5.20 18.97 -20.50
C SER A 1000 6.43 19.06 -19.59
N ARG A 1001 7.59 19.51 -20.10
CA ARG A 1001 8.79 19.77 -19.29
C ARG A 1001 8.57 20.95 -18.35
N LYS A 1002 8.06 22.09 -18.86
CA LYS A 1002 7.72 23.28 -18.07
C LYS A 1002 6.72 22.96 -16.96
N GLU A 1003 5.62 22.27 -17.30
CA GLU A 1003 4.58 21.83 -16.35
C GLU A 1003 5.15 20.99 -15.20
N GLY A 1004 6.21 20.22 -15.45
CA GLY A 1004 6.96 19.49 -14.43
C GLY A 1004 6.15 18.39 -13.72
N GLY A 1005 6.50 18.14 -12.46
CA GLY A 1005 5.94 17.07 -11.64
C GLY A 1005 4.44 17.23 -11.35
N LYS A 1006 3.73 16.09 -11.30
CA LYS A 1006 2.30 16.00 -10.98
C LYS A 1006 2.11 15.92 -9.46
N ILE A 1007 1.37 16.86 -8.88
CA ILE A 1007 1.08 16.91 -7.42
C ILE A 1007 0.44 15.61 -6.91
N PHE A 1008 -0.41 14.96 -7.71
CA PHE A 1008 -1.05 13.69 -7.36
C PHE A 1008 -0.41 12.44 -8.03
N GLY A 1009 0.81 12.56 -8.56
CA GLY A 1009 1.56 11.40 -9.08
C GLY A 1009 0.85 10.69 -10.24
N SER A 1010 0.50 9.41 -10.09
CA SER A 1010 -0.31 8.66 -11.08
C SER A 1010 -1.80 8.99 -11.02
N GLY A 1011 -2.31 9.50 -9.88
CA GLY A 1011 -3.74 9.73 -9.65
C GLY A 1011 -4.36 10.86 -10.49
N SER A 1012 -3.57 11.84 -10.96
CA SER A 1012 -4.05 12.86 -11.90
C SER A 1012 -2.98 13.31 -12.88
N ARG A 1013 -3.41 13.58 -14.13
CA ARG A 1013 -2.62 14.23 -15.19
C ARG A 1013 -3.07 15.67 -15.46
N ALA A 1014 -4.00 16.20 -14.66
CA ALA A 1014 -4.49 17.57 -14.80
C ALA A 1014 -3.48 18.60 -14.25
N PRO A 1015 -3.50 19.85 -14.74
CA PRO A 1015 -2.89 20.95 -14.00
C PRO A 1015 -3.64 21.11 -12.66
N ILE A 1016 -2.92 21.41 -11.59
CA ILE A 1016 -3.48 21.57 -10.24
C ILE A 1016 -3.32 23.02 -9.76
N ALA A 1017 -4.25 23.50 -8.95
CA ALA A 1017 -4.14 24.74 -8.20
C ALA A 1017 -4.74 24.57 -6.80
N ILE A 1018 -4.16 25.29 -5.84
CA ILE A 1018 -4.80 25.56 -4.55
C ILE A 1018 -5.50 26.92 -4.69
N SER A 1019 -6.79 26.95 -4.37
CA SER A 1019 -7.64 28.12 -4.52
C SER A 1019 -8.31 28.44 -3.19
N LEU A 1020 -8.03 29.61 -2.64
CA LEU A 1020 -8.68 30.13 -1.44
C LEU A 1020 -9.56 31.31 -1.83
N LEU A 1021 -10.87 31.17 -1.60
CA LEU A 1021 -11.89 32.12 -2.03
C LEU A 1021 -12.57 32.68 -0.78
N VAL A 1022 -12.45 33.99 -0.56
CA VAL A 1022 -12.98 34.69 0.63
C VAL A 1022 -14.23 35.47 0.25
N LYS A 1023 -15.32 35.25 0.99
CA LYS A 1023 -16.49 36.15 0.98
C LYS A 1023 -16.48 36.95 2.28
N ASN A 1024 -16.34 38.26 2.18
CA ASN A 1024 -16.38 39.16 3.33
C ASN A 1024 -17.27 40.36 2.98
N PRO A 1025 -18.47 40.51 3.60
CA PRO A 1025 -19.40 41.58 3.26
C PRO A 1025 -18.90 42.96 3.72
N ASP A 1026 -17.98 42.99 4.69
CA ASP A 1026 -17.37 44.22 5.21
C ASP A 1026 -16.13 44.66 4.39
N ALA A 1027 -15.77 43.93 3.34
CA ALA A 1027 -14.60 44.23 2.52
C ALA A 1027 -14.82 45.47 1.64
N SER A 1028 -13.92 46.46 1.77
CA SER A 1028 -13.95 47.71 1.00
C SER A 1028 -13.76 47.58 -0.52
N ARG A 1029 -13.36 46.40 -1.02
CA ARG A 1029 -13.23 46.08 -2.45
C ARG A 1029 -13.56 44.61 -2.67
N SER A 1030 -14.21 44.29 -3.79
CA SER A 1030 -14.42 42.92 -4.27
C SER A 1030 -13.44 42.53 -5.40
N GLY A 1031 -13.38 41.25 -5.73
CA GLY A 1031 -12.66 40.74 -6.91
C GLY A 1031 -11.13 40.85 -6.86
N GLN A 1032 -10.52 40.91 -5.67
CA GLN A 1032 -9.06 40.99 -5.54
C GLN A 1032 -8.40 39.65 -5.85
N ILE A 1033 -8.01 39.44 -7.12
CA ILE A 1033 -7.35 38.21 -7.58
C ILE A 1033 -5.84 38.33 -7.40
N ARG A 1034 -5.27 37.41 -6.63
CA ARG A 1034 -3.83 37.23 -6.40
C ARG A 1034 -3.42 35.85 -6.88
N LEU A 1035 -2.48 35.79 -7.81
CA LEU A 1035 -2.01 34.54 -8.39
C LEU A 1035 -0.50 34.35 -8.12
N HIS A 1036 -0.10 33.12 -7.84
CA HIS A 1036 1.31 32.72 -7.77
C HIS A 1036 1.51 31.43 -8.58
N ASP A 1037 2.46 31.44 -9.52
CA ASP A 1037 2.89 30.23 -10.22
C ASP A 1037 4.06 29.58 -9.44
N ILE A 1038 3.95 28.29 -9.16
CA ILE A 1038 4.99 27.53 -8.43
C ILE A 1038 6.34 27.51 -9.18
N GLY A 1039 6.31 27.63 -10.52
CA GLY A 1039 7.48 27.70 -11.41
C GLY A 1039 7.60 26.58 -12.46
N ASP A 1040 8.30 26.89 -13.55
CA ASP A 1040 8.70 25.96 -14.61
C ASP A 1040 9.65 24.85 -14.10
N TYR A 1041 9.60 23.66 -14.73
CA TYR A 1041 10.56 22.55 -14.62
C TYR A 1041 10.71 21.84 -13.26
N LEU A 1042 9.92 22.23 -12.25
CA LEU A 1042 10.02 21.64 -10.91
C LEU A 1042 9.51 20.20 -10.86
N THR A 1043 10.21 19.31 -10.15
CA THR A 1043 9.71 17.96 -9.81
C THR A 1043 8.52 18.05 -8.86
N ARG A 1044 7.86 16.91 -8.57
CA ARG A 1044 6.75 16.89 -7.60
C ARG A 1044 7.28 17.29 -6.21
N GLU A 1045 8.42 16.74 -5.85
CA GLU A 1045 9.06 16.84 -4.55
C GLU A 1045 9.48 18.30 -4.30
N GLN A 1046 10.10 18.96 -5.28
CA GLN A 1046 10.45 20.38 -5.22
C GLN A 1046 9.22 21.29 -5.09
N LYS A 1047 8.07 20.94 -5.72
CA LYS A 1047 6.82 21.68 -5.54
C LYS A 1047 6.27 21.51 -4.13
N LEU A 1048 6.28 20.30 -3.57
CA LEU A 1048 5.82 20.02 -2.20
C LEU A 1048 6.72 20.71 -1.16
N GLU A 1049 8.04 20.69 -1.36
CA GLU A 1049 9.02 21.42 -0.53
C GLU A 1049 8.76 22.94 -0.55
N LYS A 1050 8.52 23.53 -1.74
CA LYS A 1050 8.11 24.94 -1.83
C LYS A 1050 6.82 25.23 -1.07
N ILE A 1051 5.77 24.43 -1.27
CA ILE A 1051 4.47 24.59 -0.59
C ILE A 1051 4.65 24.54 0.94
N ALA A 1052 5.42 23.58 1.44
CA ALA A 1052 5.76 23.49 2.86
C ALA A 1052 6.56 24.71 3.34
N SER A 1053 7.53 25.20 2.56
CA SER A 1053 8.34 26.37 2.91
C SER A 1053 7.51 27.66 3.02
N PHE A 1054 6.46 27.82 2.21
CA PHE A 1054 5.54 28.96 2.32
C PHE A 1054 4.73 28.94 3.62
N THR A 1055 4.43 27.75 4.16
CA THR A 1055 3.55 27.48 5.32
C THR A 1055 2.08 27.92 5.12
N SER A 1056 1.83 29.13 4.66
CA SER A 1056 0.50 29.68 4.33
C SER A 1056 0.60 30.77 3.25
N VAL A 1057 -0.55 31.36 2.87
CA VAL A 1057 -0.57 32.59 2.04
C VAL A 1057 0.25 33.75 2.60
N SER A 1058 0.54 33.79 3.91
CA SER A 1058 1.42 34.80 4.49
C SER A 1058 2.83 34.69 3.95
N GLY A 1059 3.44 33.49 3.88
CA GLY A 1059 4.82 33.33 3.40
C GLY A 1059 5.03 33.69 1.93
N ILE A 1060 3.98 33.55 1.11
CA ILE A 1060 3.97 34.07 -0.28
C ILE A 1060 3.88 35.60 -0.28
N THR A 1061 3.15 36.19 0.69
CA THR A 1061 3.05 37.65 0.87
C THR A 1061 4.37 38.24 1.37
N ASP A 1062 5.00 37.61 2.36
CA ASP A 1062 6.26 38.04 2.99
C ASP A 1062 7.44 38.03 2.00
N THR A 1063 7.34 37.21 0.93
CA THR A 1063 8.30 37.14 -0.17
C THR A 1063 7.91 37.99 -1.40
N ASN A 1064 6.82 38.78 -1.32
CA ASN A 1064 6.21 39.51 -2.44
C ASN A 1064 5.96 38.63 -3.69
N GLY A 1065 5.59 37.36 -3.48
CA GLY A 1065 5.36 36.39 -4.55
C GLY A 1065 4.03 36.54 -5.29
N TRP A 1066 3.07 37.31 -4.77
CA TRP A 1066 1.75 37.47 -5.39
C TRP A 1066 1.78 38.41 -6.60
N GLN A 1067 1.30 37.92 -7.74
CA GLN A 1067 0.91 38.74 -8.87
C GLN A 1067 -0.56 39.16 -8.71
N GLU A 1068 -0.85 40.46 -8.67
CA GLU A 1068 -2.22 40.96 -8.77
C GLU A 1068 -2.72 40.85 -10.22
N ILE A 1069 -3.91 40.30 -10.40
CA ILE A 1069 -4.53 40.08 -11.71
C ILE A 1069 -5.76 40.96 -11.84
N THR A 1070 -5.77 41.84 -12.85
CA THR A 1070 -6.99 42.52 -13.32
C THR A 1070 -7.53 41.74 -14.52
N PRO A 1071 -8.74 41.13 -14.45
CA PRO A 1071 -9.33 40.43 -15.58
C PRO A 1071 -9.51 41.34 -16.80
N ASP A 1072 -9.26 40.82 -18.00
CA ASP A 1072 -9.54 41.57 -19.23
C ASP A 1072 -11.04 41.64 -19.55
N ARG A 1073 -11.42 42.38 -20.60
CA ARG A 1073 -12.81 42.49 -21.07
C ARG A 1073 -13.43 41.16 -21.56
N HIS A 1074 -12.65 40.09 -21.61
CA HIS A 1074 -13.08 38.75 -21.96
C HIS A 1074 -13.17 37.83 -20.73
N GLY A 1075 -12.71 38.26 -19.56
CA GLY A 1075 -12.67 37.49 -18.33
C GLY A 1075 -11.42 36.60 -18.19
N ASP A 1076 -10.36 36.85 -18.95
CA ASP A 1076 -9.12 36.06 -18.88
C ASP A 1076 -8.21 36.56 -17.75
N TRP A 1077 -7.65 35.62 -16.98
CA TRP A 1077 -6.73 35.90 -15.87
C TRP A 1077 -5.27 35.68 -16.26
N LEU A 1078 -5.02 34.68 -17.11
CA LEU A 1078 -3.71 34.31 -17.64
C LEU A 1078 -3.75 34.37 -19.17
N ASN A 1079 -2.63 34.69 -19.81
CA ASN A 1079 -2.48 34.75 -21.27
C ASN A 1079 -3.55 35.66 -21.94
N GLN A 1080 -3.78 36.83 -21.34
CA GLN A 1080 -4.77 37.82 -21.81
C GLN A 1080 -4.54 38.20 -23.28
N ARG A 1081 -5.65 38.46 -23.98
CA ARG A 1081 -5.64 38.66 -25.44
C ARG A 1081 -5.31 40.11 -25.79
N ALA A 1082 -4.63 40.28 -26.92
CA ALA A 1082 -4.50 41.58 -27.56
C ALA A 1082 -5.81 41.94 -28.27
N ASP A 1083 -6.30 43.16 -28.03
CA ASP A 1083 -7.64 43.58 -28.46
C ASP A 1083 -7.76 43.79 -29.98
N ASP A 1084 -6.64 44.15 -30.61
CA ASP A 1084 -6.43 44.39 -32.05
C ASP A 1084 -6.51 43.12 -32.91
N PHE A 1085 -6.39 41.93 -32.31
CA PHE A 1085 -6.54 40.65 -33.02
C PHE A 1085 -7.91 40.52 -33.71
N ASN A 1086 -8.94 41.17 -33.17
CA ASN A 1086 -10.30 41.16 -33.73
C ASN A 1086 -10.46 42.10 -34.95
N ASP A 1087 -9.50 43.00 -35.21
CA ASP A 1087 -9.51 43.89 -36.37
C ASP A 1087 -8.95 43.20 -37.63
N LEU A 1088 -8.37 42.00 -37.48
CA LEU A 1088 -7.87 41.17 -38.57
C LEU A 1088 -9.03 40.49 -39.33
N ILE A 1089 -8.84 40.25 -40.63
CA ILE A 1089 -9.82 39.55 -41.47
C ILE A 1089 -10.01 38.12 -40.96
N ALA A 1090 -11.25 37.75 -40.64
CA ALA A 1090 -11.58 36.41 -40.18
C ALA A 1090 -11.28 35.35 -41.26
N LEU A 1091 -10.58 34.28 -40.89
CA LEU A 1091 -10.34 33.16 -41.81
C LEU A 1091 -11.66 32.50 -42.23
N GLY A 1092 -12.62 32.35 -41.32
CA GLY A 1092 -13.94 31.85 -41.66
C GLY A 1092 -14.94 32.05 -40.52
N ASP A 1093 -16.14 32.48 -40.85
CA ASP A 1093 -17.28 32.58 -39.93
C ASP A 1093 -18.55 32.00 -40.58
N LYS A 1094 -19.29 31.23 -39.79
CA LYS A 1094 -20.56 30.58 -40.15
C LYS A 1094 -21.80 31.36 -39.72
N LYS A 1095 -21.66 32.36 -38.86
CA LYS A 1095 -22.77 33.17 -38.32
C LYS A 1095 -22.76 34.60 -38.85
N GLY A 1096 -21.58 35.19 -39.04
CA GLY A 1096 -21.42 36.56 -39.54
C GLY A 1096 -21.42 36.69 -41.07
N ASN A 1097 -21.89 37.86 -41.50
CA ASN A 1097 -21.84 38.35 -42.89
C ASN A 1097 -20.63 39.30 -43.11
N GLY A 1098 -19.68 39.36 -42.17
CA GLY A 1098 -18.45 40.14 -42.32
C GLY A 1098 -17.50 39.57 -43.39
N VAL A 1099 -16.51 40.37 -43.78
CA VAL A 1099 -15.47 39.94 -44.73
C VAL A 1099 -14.71 38.76 -44.13
N LYS A 1100 -14.62 37.67 -44.90
CA LYS A 1100 -13.97 36.42 -44.50
C LYS A 1100 -13.23 35.77 -45.67
N LEU A 1101 -12.19 35.01 -45.38
CA LEU A 1101 -11.35 34.38 -46.42
C LEU A 1101 -11.94 33.06 -46.96
N PHE A 1102 -12.59 32.27 -46.10
CA PHE A 1102 -13.18 30.97 -46.45
C PHE A 1102 -14.66 30.90 -46.07
N ASP A 1103 -15.53 30.68 -47.06
CA ASP A 1103 -16.98 30.50 -46.85
C ASP A 1103 -17.36 29.17 -46.17
N ASN A 1104 -16.51 28.15 -46.29
CA ASN A 1104 -16.73 26.84 -45.69
C ASN A 1104 -15.46 26.29 -45.03
N PHE A 1105 -15.63 25.76 -43.82
CA PHE A 1105 -14.58 25.11 -43.04
C PHE A 1105 -15.17 24.07 -42.10
N SER A 1106 -14.34 23.14 -41.62
CA SER A 1106 -14.78 22.00 -40.82
C SER A 1106 -13.75 21.58 -39.79
N LEU A 1107 -14.22 21.02 -38.67
CA LEU A 1107 -13.40 20.13 -37.87
C LEU A 1107 -13.13 18.83 -38.64
N GLY A 1108 -12.05 18.13 -38.29
CA GLY A 1108 -11.75 16.78 -38.76
C GLY A 1108 -12.84 15.77 -38.34
N ILE A 1109 -12.89 14.63 -39.02
CA ILE A 1109 -13.89 13.59 -38.73
C ILE A 1109 -13.64 13.01 -37.34
N ASN A 1110 -14.66 13.02 -36.48
CA ASN A 1110 -14.64 12.28 -35.22
C ASN A 1110 -15.32 10.91 -35.45
N SER A 1111 -14.55 9.83 -35.39
CA SER A 1111 -15.12 8.48 -35.47
C SER A 1111 -15.78 8.04 -34.16
N ALA A 1112 -15.25 8.51 -33.01
CA ALA A 1112 -15.41 7.98 -31.65
C ALA A 1112 -14.91 6.52 -31.43
N ARG A 1113 -14.31 5.88 -32.44
CA ARG A 1113 -13.93 4.46 -32.44
C ARG A 1113 -12.73 4.17 -33.35
N ASP A 1114 -11.66 4.96 -33.23
CA ASP A 1114 -10.55 4.94 -34.21
C ASP A 1114 -9.90 3.56 -34.41
N VAL A 1115 -9.82 2.73 -33.37
CA VAL A 1115 -9.28 1.34 -33.44
C VAL A 1115 -10.07 0.46 -34.44
N TRP A 1116 -11.36 0.75 -34.61
CA TRP A 1116 -12.23 0.05 -35.56
C TRP A 1116 -12.18 0.69 -36.95
N CYS A 1117 -12.26 2.02 -37.03
CA CYS A 1117 -12.39 2.72 -38.30
C CYS A 1117 -11.06 3.03 -39.01
N TYR A 1118 -9.91 3.08 -38.32
CA TYR A 1118 -8.60 3.43 -38.90
C TYR A 1118 -7.58 2.29 -38.79
N ASN A 1119 -6.80 2.06 -39.85
CA ASN A 1119 -5.61 1.20 -39.80
C ASN A 1119 -4.67 1.45 -40.99
N TYR A 1120 -3.37 1.15 -40.86
CA TYR A 1120 -2.46 1.11 -42.02
C TYR A 1120 -2.81 0.01 -43.02
N SER A 1121 -3.39 -1.11 -42.56
CA SER A 1121 -3.81 -2.22 -43.40
C SER A 1121 -5.30 -2.12 -43.79
N ARG A 1122 -5.58 -2.08 -45.10
CA ARG A 1122 -6.94 -2.10 -45.66
C ARG A 1122 -7.74 -3.31 -45.17
N THR A 1123 -7.12 -4.49 -45.21
CA THR A 1123 -7.77 -5.76 -44.85
C THR A 1123 -8.07 -5.84 -43.35
N THR A 1124 -7.30 -5.13 -42.52
CA THR A 1124 -7.57 -5.02 -41.08
C THR A 1124 -8.77 -4.11 -40.82
N VAL A 1125 -8.87 -2.92 -41.43
CA VAL A 1125 -10.08 -2.08 -41.30
C VAL A 1125 -11.31 -2.83 -41.80
N GLU A 1126 -11.21 -3.50 -42.94
CA GLU A 1126 -12.30 -4.30 -43.50
C GLU A 1126 -12.80 -5.39 -42.53
N ARG A 1127 -11.88 -6.16 -41.94
CA ARG A 1127 -12.22 -7.21 -40.96
C ARG A 1127 -12.82 -6.61 -39.69
N ASN A 1128 -12.19 -5.57 -39.13
CA ASN A 1128 -12.65 -4.89 -37.93
C ASN A 1128 -14.09 -4.37 -38.13
N MET A 1129 -14.33 -3.63 -39.21
CA MET A 1129 -15.65 -3.06 -39.48
C MET A 1129 -16.71 -4.12 -39.76
N LYS A 1130 -16.42 -5.21 -40.49
CA LYS A 1130 -17.37 -6.33 -40.64
C LYS A 1130 -17.76 -6.93 -39.29
N ASN A 1131 -16.78 -7.32 -38.48
CA ASN A 1131 -17.00 -7.92 -37.17
C ASN A 1131 -17.85 -7.02 -36.26
N MET A 1132 -17.56 -5.71 -36.23
CA MET A 1132 -18.29 -4.73 -35.43
C MET A 1132 -19.73 -4.52 -35.91
N ILE A 1133 -19.93 -4.45 -37.22
CA ILE A 1133 -21.26 -4.24 -37.83
C ILE A 1133 -22.13 -5.48 -37.62
N ASP A 1134 -21.57 -6.68 -37.79
CA ASP A 1134 -22.28 -7.93 -37.55
C ASP A 1134 -22.64 -8.09 -36.06
N PHE A 1135 -21.76 -7.64 -35.15
CA PHE A 1135 -22.06 -7.59 -33.72
C PHE A 1135 -23.16 -6.58 -33.40
N TYR A 1136 -23.05 -5.34 -33.88
CA TYR A 1136 -24.07 -4.30 -33.73
C TYR A 1136 -25.45 -4.78 -34.19
N ASN A 1137 -25.54 -5.38 -35.38
CA ASN A 1137 -26.80 -5.87 -35.93
C ASN A 1137 -27.39 -7.01 -35.08
N ARG A 1138 -26.57 -7.87 -34.45
CA ARG A 1138 -27.05 -8.88 -33.48
C ARG A 1138 -27.58 -8.24 -32.20
N GLU A 1139 -26.91 -7.23 -31.66
CA GLU A 1139 -27.37 -6.50 -30.47
C GLU A 1139 -28.71 -5.78 -30.73
N VAL A 1140 -28.90 -5.19 -31.92
CA VAL A 1140 -30.18 -4.59 -32.32
C VAL A 1140 -31.31 -5.62 -32.32
N VAL A 1141 -31.08 -6.82 -32.87
CA VAL A 1141 -32.09 -7.89 -32.86
C VAL A 1141 -32.37 -8.38 -31.44
N ARG A 1142 -31.33 -8.57 -30.61
CA ARG A 1142 -31.44 -8.99 -29.21
C ARG A 1142 -32.26 -7.97 -28.40
N PHE A 1143 -31.99 -6.68 -28.61
CA PHE A 1143 -32.65 -5.58 -27.91
C PHE A 1143 -34.12 -5.44 -28.29
N GLU A 1144 -34.46 -5.57 -29.58
CA GLU A 1144 -35.85 -5.51 -30.04
C GLU A 1144 -36.70 -6.67 -29.51
N GLN A 1145 -36.14 -7.88 -29.47
CA GLN A 1145 -36.81 -9.06 -28.91
C GLN A 1145 -37.08 -8.91 -27.41
N ALA A 1146 -36.15 -8.31 -26.65
CA ALA A 1146 -36.34 -8.06 -25.22
C ALA A 1146 -37.29 -6.88 -24.92
N HIS A 1147 -37.43 -5.92 -25.83
CA HIS A 1147 -38.17 -4.67 -25.62
C HIS A 1147 -39.31 -4.44 -26.64
N THR A 1148 -39.91 -5.52 -27.13
CA THR A 1148 -41.05 -5.44 -28.06
C THR A 1148 -42.21 -4.68 -27.41
N GLY A 1149 -42.83 -3.76 -28.16
CA GLY A 1149 -43.96 -2.94 -27.69
C GLY A 1149 -43.59 -1.58 -27.09
N PHE A 1150 -42.35 -1.36 -26.63
CA PHE A 1150 -41.89 -0.04 -26.18
C PHE A 1150 -41.62 0.92 -27.35
N ASN A 1151 -41.90 2.20 -27.16
CA ASN A 1151 -41.59 3.26 -28.13
C ASN A 1151 -40.09 3.66 -28.08
N SER A 1152 -39.61 4.38 -29.09
CA SER A 1152 -38.17 4.71 -29.20
C SER A 1152 -37.61 5.54 -28.03
N LYS A 1153 -38.42 6.35 -27.32
CA LYS A 1153 -37.94 7.06 -26.12
C LYS A 1153 -37.81 6.12 -24.92
N GLU A 1154 -38.79 5.24 -24.73
CA GLU A 1154 -38.76 4.21 -23.68
C GLU A 1154 -37.61 3.22 -23.90
N LYS A 1155 -37.35 2.86 -25.16
CA LYS A 1155 -36.19 2.07 -25.57
C LYS A 1155 -34.88 2.80 -25.29
N GLN A 1156 -34.78 4.10 -25.61
CA GLN A 1156 -33.54 4.86 -25.43
C GLN A 1156 -32.98 4.79 -23.99
N VAL A 1157 -33.85 4.86 -22.98
CA VAL A 1157 -33.47 4.81 -21.55
C VAL A 1157 -32.99 3.41 -21.12
N ARG A 1158 -33.36 2.36 -21.85
CA ARG A 1158 -33.04 0.95 -21.54
C ARG A 1158 -31.84 0.40 -22.31
N VAL A 1159 -31.23 1.19 -23.20
CA VAL A 1159 -30.10 0.73 -24.03
C VAL A 1159 -28.91 0.35 -23.16
N ASP A 1160 -28.54 1.24 -22.23
CA ASP A 1160 -27.29 1.15 -21.47
C ASP A 1160 -27.29 0.01 -20.44
N ASP A 1161 -28.45 -0.33 -19.87
CA ASP A 1161 -28.63 -1.50 -18.98
C ASP A 1161 -28.60 -2.85 -19.73
N PHE A 1162 -28.67 -2.83 -21.07
CA PHE A 1162 -28.83 -4.03 -21.89
C PHE A 1162 -27.62 -4.37 -22.76
N ILE A 1163 -26.94 -3.37 -23.33
CA ILE A 1163 -25.89 -3.60 -24.34
C ILE A 1163 -24.65 -4.27 -23.76
N ASP A 1164 -24.02 -5.14 -24.54
CA ASP A 1164 -22.68 -5.63 -24.22
C ASP A 1164 -21.62 -4.56 -24.56
N THR A 1165 -20.87 -4.15 -23.54
CA THR A 1165 -19.90 -3.04 -23.58
C THR A 1165 -18.45 -3.47 -23.89
N ASP A 1166 -18.19 -4.75 -24.19
CA ASP A 1166 -16.84 -5.24 -24.49
C ASP A 1166 -16.23 -4.49 -25.69
N SER A 1167 -15.20 -3.69 -25.40
CA SER A 1167 -14.50 -2.84 -26.37
C SER A 1167 -13.81 -3.62 -27.50
N ARG A 1168 -13.61 -4.94 -27.32
CA ARG A 1168 -13.09 -5.87 -28.33
C ARG A 1168 -14.14 -6.33 -29.33
N LYS A 1169 -15.44 -6.05 -29.07
CA LYS A 1169 -16.56 -6.36 -29.97
C LYS A 1169 -17.10 -5.10 -30.66
N ILE A 1170 -17.14 -3.97 -29.94
CA ILE A 1170 -17.66 -2.69 -30.46
C ILE A 1170 -17.10 -1.49 -29.70
N GLY A 1171 -16.94 -0.35 -30.39
CA GLY A 1171 -16.90 0.95 -29.74
C GLY A 1171 -18.26 1.62 -29.84
N TRP A 1172 -19.04 1.65 -28.77
CA TRP A 1172 -20.31 2.39 -28.73
C TRP A 1172 -20.08 3.89 -28.88
N ALA A 1173 -21.12 4.60 -29.29
CA ALA A 1173 -21.18 6.05 -29.25
C ALA A 1173 -22.66 6.47 -29.20
N ARG A 1174 -22.94 7.63 -28.63
CA ARG A 1174 -24.29 8.19 -28.49
C ARG A 1174 -25.15 8.08 -29.76
N ALA A 1175 -24.62 8.39 -30.95
CA ALA A 1175 -25.38 8.24 -32.19
C ALA A 1175 -25.75 6.78 -32.50
N LEU A 1176 -24.83 5.83 -32.24
CA LEU A 1176 -25.03 4.40 -32.51
C LEU A 1176 -25.97 3.75 -31.48
N LYS A 1177 -25.90 4.15 -30.20
CA LYS A 1177 -26.89 3.79 -29.17
C LYS A 1177 -28.30 4.27 -29.57
N ALA A 1178 -28.40 5.48 -30.11
CA ALA A 1178 -29.67 6.06 -30.56
C ALA A 1178 -30.22 5.48 -31.88
N ASP A 1179 -29.39 4.83 -32.69
CA ASP A 1179 -29.83 4.05 -33.84
C ASP A 1179 -30.29 2.64 -33.43
N LEU A 1180 -29.66 2.03 -32.41
CA LEU A 1180 -30.11 0.78 -31.81
C LEU A 1180 -31.50 0.91 -31.18
N ALA A 1181 -31.76 1.99 -30.43
CA ALA A 1181 -33.09 2.28 -29.86
C ALA A 1181 -34.22 2.49 -30.90
N LYS A 1182 -33.86 2.64 -32.19
CA LYS A 1182 -34.78 2.78 -33.33
C LYS A 1182 -34.80 1.53 -34.23
N ASN A 1183 -34.15 0.46 -33.81
CA ASN A 1183 -34.04 -0.80 -34.55
C ASN A 1183 -33.34 -0.67 -35.92
N HIS A 1184 -32.45 0.31 -36.07
CA HIS A 1184 -31.71 0.48 -37.31
C HIS A 1184 -30.59 -0.55 -37.42
N THR A 1185 -30.64 -1.39 -38.47
CA THR A 1185 -29.55 -2.28 -38.86
C THR A 1185 -28.85 -1.75 -40.12
N TYR A 1186 -27.56 -2.06 -40.27
CA TYR A 1186 -26.73 -1.51 -41.35
C TYR A 1186 -25.86 -2.59 -42.00
N PRO A 1187 -25.80 -2.68 -43.35
CA PRO A 1187 -24.86 -3.56 -44.03
C PRO A 1187 -23.45 -2.97 -44.07
N TYR A 1188 -22.43 -3.84 -44.11
CA TYR A 1188 -21.07 -3.44 -44.46
C TYR A 1188 -21.01 -2.91 -45.91
N ARG A 1189 -20.23 -1.85 -46.14
CA ARG A 1189 -20.07 -1.16 -47.43
C ARG A 1189 -18.60 -1.03 -47.80
N SER A 1190 -18.15 -1.73 -48.84
CA SER A 1190 -16.73 -1.74 -49.24
C SER A 1190 -16.26 -0.42 -49.86
N ASP A 1191 -17.18 0.38 -50.38
CA ASP A 1191 -16.99 1.73 -50.92
C ASP A 1191 -16.75 2.79 -49.83
N SER A 1192 -17.07 2.50 -48.57
CA SER A 1192 -16.72 3.34 -47.41
C SER A 1192 -15.22 3.32 -47.07
N LEU A 1193 -14.42 2.40 -47.62
CA LEU A 1193 -12.97 2.33 -47.36
C LEU A 1193 -12.20 3.35 -48.21
N ILE A 1194 -11.72 4.40 -47.56
CA ILE A 1194 -10.99 5.51 -48.20
C ILE A 1194 -9.61 5.70 -47.57
N HIS A 1195 -8.74 6.48 -48.22
CA HIS A 1195 -7.53 6.99 -47.57
C HIS A 1195 -7.85 8.26 -46.78
N SER A 1196 -7.30 8.37 -45.57
CA SER A 1196 -7.41 9.55 -44.71
C SER A 1196 -6.07 9.87 -44.05
N LEU A 1197 -5.85 11.14 -43.73
CA LEU A 1197 -4.69 11.58 -42.96
C LEU A 1197 -5.05 11.54 -41.47
N TYR A 1198 -4.57 10.52 -40.75
CA TYR A 1198 -4.93 10.31 -39.34
C TYR A 1198 -4.12 11.20 -38.39
N ARG A 1199 -2.85 11.45 -38.73
CA ARG A 1199 -1.91 12.34 -38.03
C ARG A 1199 -1.04 13.05 -39.06
N PRO A 1200 -0.35 14.16 -38.71
CA PRO A 1200 0.64 14.81 -39.58
C PRO A 1200 1.50 13.79 -40.33
N PHE A 1201 1.50 13.87 -41.66
CA PHE A 1201 2.25 13.00 -42.58
C PHE A 1201 1.96 11.48 -42.49
N SER A 1202 0.95 11.06 -41.72
CA SER A 1202 0.53 9.65 -41.54
C SER A 1202 -0.80 9.37 -42.25
N LYS A 1203 -0.71 8.74 -43.42
CA LYS A 1203 -1.87 8.23 -44.17
C LYS A 1203 -2.27 6.85 -43.67
N GLN A 1204 -3.56 6.62 -43.50
CA GLN A 1204 -4.14 5.33 -43.14
C GLN A 1204 -5.35 5.02 -44.02
N TRP A 1205 -5.81 3.78 -44.01
CA TRP A 1205 -7.16 3.43 -44.46
C TRP A 1205 -8.17 3.81 -43.38
N PHE A 1206 -9.32 4.29 -43.81
CA PHE A 1206 -10.39 4.76 -42.96
C PHE A 1206 -11.76 4.31 -43.50
N TYR A 1207 -12.63 3.84 -42.61
CA TYR A 1207 -14.03 3.52 -42.94
C TYR A 1207 -14.94 4.73 -42.71
N PHE A 1208 -15.25 5.45 -43.78
CA PHE A 1208 -16.12 6.62 -43.76
C PHE A 1208 -17.59 6.24 -43.88
N SER A 1209 -18.35 6.43 -42.81
CA SER A 1209 -19.79 6.18 -42.77
C SER A 1209 -20.48 7.13 -41.79
N ARG A 1210 -21.57 7.75 -42.23
CA ARG A 1210 -22.40 8.62 -41.37
C ARG A 1210 -23.06 7.89 -40.20
N HIS A 1211 -23.13 6.55 -40.23
CA HIS A 1211 -23.69 5.71 -39.17
C HIS A 1211 -22.62 5.26 -38.18
N PHE A 1212 -21.39 5.02 -38.66
CA PHE A 1212 -20.28 4.49 -37.86
C PHE A 1212 -19.21 5.51 -37.49
N ASN A 1213 -19.39 6.80 -37.83
CA ASN A 1213 -18.56 7.89 -37.33
C ASN A 1213 -19.47 8.90 -36.61
N GLU A 1214 -19.21 9.18 -35.32
CA GLU A 1214 -20.08 10.06 -34.49
C GLU A 1214 -20.29 11.45 -35.10
N MET A 1215 -19.25 12.08 -35.67
CA MET A 1215 -19.38 13.36 -36.38
C MET A 1215 -18.53 13.44 -37.64
N VAL A 1216 -19.19 13.50 -38.81
CA VAL A 1216 -18.55 13.75 -40.13
C VAL A 1216 -18.44 15.25 -40.48
N TYR A 1217 -19.07 16.13 -39.70
CA TYR A 1217 -19.10 17.59 -39.90
C TYR A 1217 -19.41 18.01 -41.36
N GLN A 1218 -18.64 18.93 -41.95
CA GLN A 1218 -18.81 19.35 -43.35
C GLN A 1218 -17.93 18.53 -44.32
N MET A 1219 -17.28 17.46 -43.87
CA MET A 1219 -16.43 16.64 -44.75
C MET A 1219 -17.17 16.07 -45.97
N PRO A 1220 -18.46 15.67 -45.92
CA PRO A 1220 -19.21 15.31 -47.12
C PRO A 1220 -19.39 16.45 -48.16
N ARG A 1221 -19.12 17.72 -47.81
CA ARG A 1221 -19.12 18.85 -48.75
C ARG A 1221 -17.71 19.20 -49.25
N ILE A 1222 -16.68 18.93 -48.45
CA ILE A 1222 -15.27 19.17 -48.80
C ILE A 1222 -14.72 18.01 -49.65
N PHE A 1223 -15.07 16.78 -49.27
CA PHE A 1223 -14.74 15.51 -49.92
C PHE A 1223 -16.03 14.67 -50.09
N PRO A 1224 -16.82 14.90 -51.15
CA PRO A 1224 -18.11 14.23 -51.34
C PRO A 1224 -17.99 12.72 -51.64
N ASN A 1225 -16.85 12.24 -52.13
CA ASN A 1225 -16.56 10.83 -52.36
C ASN A 1225 -15.04 10.57 -52.34
N ALA A 1226 -14.65 9.29 -52.37
CA ALA A 1226 -13.25 8.83 -52.28
C ALA A 1226 -12.33 9.32 -53.42
N ALA A 1227 -12.88 9.69 -54.57
CA ALA A 1227 -12.13 10.16 -55.74
C ALA A 1227 -12.02 11.70 -55.82
N ALA A 1228 -12.72 12.43 -54.95
CA ALA A 1228 -12.74 13.89 -54.97
C ALA A 1228 -11.38 14.46 -54.51
N ALA A 1229 -10.70 15.19 -55.40
CA ALA A 1229 -9.49 15.94 -55.07
C ALA A 1229 -9.85 17.31 -54.50
N ASN A 1230 -9.27 17.69 -53.36
CA ASN A 1230 -9.43 19.00 -52.75
C ASN A 1230 -8.19 19.37 -51.91
N PHE A 1231 -8.00 20.65 -51.62
CA PHE A 1231 -6.92 21.17 -50.78
C PHE A 1231 -7.51 21.73 -49.50
N VAL A 1232 -6.93 21.37 -48.36
CA VAL A 1232 -7.33 21.89 -47.05
C VAL A 1232 -6.12 22.33 -46.25
N ILE A 1233 -6.23 23.50 -45.61
CA ILE A 1233 -5.24 23.96 -44.63
C ILE A 1233 -5.68 23.42 -43.28
N CYS A 1234 -4.97 22.41 -42.76
CA CYS A 1234 -5.22 21.88 -41.44
C CYS A 1234 -4.44 22.70 -40.41
N MET A 1235 -5.11 23.14 -39.36
CA MET A 1235 -4.51 23.93 -38.27
C MET A 1235 -5.05 23.49 -36.92
N THR A 1236 -4.35 23.86 -35.85
CA THR A 1236 -4.79 23.64 -34.46
C THR A 1236 -6.18 24.21 -34.21
N GLY A 1237 -7.00 23.49 -33.44
CA GLY A 1237 -8.32 23.96 -33.03
C GLY A 1237 -8.25 25.08 -31.99
N LEU A 1238 -9.35 25.82 -31.83
CA LEU A 1238 -9.50 26.82 -30.76
C LEU A 1238 -9.35 26.14 -29.38
N GLY A 1239 -8.43 26.64 -28.56
CA GLY A 1239 -8.14 26.11 -27.23
C GLY A 1239 -7.18 24.92 -27.17
N ASP A 1240 -6.53 24.56 -28.29
CA ASP A 1240 -5.41 23.61 -28.28
C ASP A 1240 -4.21 24.17 -27.50
N ARG A 1241 -3.49 23.32 -26.77
CA ARG A 1241 -2.38 23.69 -25.86
C ARG A 1241 -1.01 23.28 -26.40
N ALA A 1242 -0.86 23.28 -27.72
CA ALA A 1242 0.44 23.06 -28.36
C ALA A 1242 1.39 24.24 -28.08
N VAL A 1243 2.71 23.98 -28.02
CA VAL A 1243 3.74 24.97 -27.67
C VAL A 1243 3.76 26.19 -28.62
N GLN A 1244 3.33 26.00 -29.87
CA GLN A 1244 3.24 27.04 -30.90
C GLN A 1244 2.04 26.75 -31.82
N PHE A 1245 1.46 27.80 -32.41
CA PHE A 1245 0.52 27.65 -33.52
C PHE A 1245 1.22 26.99 -34.71
N TYR A 1246 0.64 25.90 -35.22
CA TYR A 1246 1.13 25.25 -36.43
C TYR A 1246 -0.01 25.05 -37.44
N SER A 1247 0.34 25.18 -38.71
CA SER A 1247 -0.53 24.82 -39.84
C SER A 1247 0.20 23.84 -40.73
N ILE A 1248 -0.54 22.87 -41.26
CA ILE A 1248 -0.07 21.90 -42.25
C ILE A 1248 -0.95 22.07 -43.48
N PRO A 1249 -0.41 22.54 -44.61
CA PRO A 1249 -1.13 22.48 -45.87
C PRO A 1249 -1.26 21.01 -46.28
N VAL A 1250 -2.47 20.46 -46.19
CA VAL A 1250 -2.75 19.07 -46.57
C VAL A 1250 -3.30 19.04 -47.99
N CYS A 1251 -2.41 18.71 -48.93
CA CYS A 1251 -2.81 18.24 -50.25
C CYS A 1251 -3.38 16.83 -50.12
N ALA A 1252 -4.69 16.66 -50.32
CA ALA A 1252 -5.26 15.35 -50.57
C ALA A 1252 -4.86 14.92 -51.99
N MET A 1253 -3.69 14.26 -52.07
CA MET A 1253 -3.04 13.88 -53.32
C MET A 1253 -3.98 13.11 -54.26
N ARG A 1254 -3.84 13.40 -55.55
CA ARG A 1254 -4.38 12.64 -56.68
C ARG A 1254 -4.43 11.12 -56.42
N LEU A 1255 -5.62 10.55 -56.55
CA LEU A 1255 -5.78 9.19 -57.05
C LEU A 1255 -5.62 9.20 -58.58
N SER A 1256 -4.39 9.41 -59.04
CA SER A 1256 -4.02 9.04 -60.41
C SER A 1256 -2.63 8.42 -60.39
N LYS A 1257 -2.54 7.18 -60.93
CA LYS A 1257 -1.29 6.77 -61.58
C LYS A 1257 -0.95 7.81 -62.66
N ASP A 1258 0.32 7.89 -63.01
CA ASP A 1258 0.85 8.76 -64.07
C ASP A 1258 0.87 10.27 -63.75
N ARG A 1259 1.89 10.70 -63.00
CA ARG A 1259 3.12 11.22 -63.61
C ARG A 1259 4.12 11.61 -62.52
N ALA A 1260 5.28 10.96 -62.52
CA ALA A 1260 6.50 11.60 -62.03
C ALA A 1260 6.92 12.66 -63.06
N LEU A 1261 7.36 13.83 -62.62
CA LEU A 1261 8.16 14.79 -63.39
C LEU A 1261 8.69 15.88 -62.45
N SER A 1262 10.03 16.03 -62.46
CA SER A 1262 10.87 17.14 -61.95
C SER A 1262 10.48 17.76 -60.59
#